data_AF-A0A8L7SZT0-F1
#
_entry.id   AF-A0A8L7SZT0-F1
#
_cell.length_a   1.000
_cell.length_b   1.000
_cell.length_c   1.000
_cell.angle_alpha   90.00
_cell.angle_beta   90.00
_cell.angle_gamma   90.00
#
_symmetry.space_group_name_H-M   'P 1'
#
loop_
_entity.id
_entity.type
_entity.pdbx_description
1 polymer ?
#
loop_
_entity_poly.entity_id
_entity_poly.type
_entity_poly.pdbx_seq_one_letter_code
_entity_poly.pdbx_strand_id
1 'polypeptide(L)'
;MTRRTLLIQQLIISVLLFGLYAQHGENSSGQNESRKETGMSTLENAFTSSKNSVIWPPTLIQSTVNDALIIAEAETKNVFRTYSIAKQPDSLDMVPSQSHSTEFPHQSNSTPEPKVMLSSSFHPSTYKPELHHQSMLTTTAKITRPFTDNSSHLAMQSAQSSQLTVHAEDSQPVTEPSDMKLSNAFEDDAERFDEDDSNNADSSKPSAIDNEAIEELVNRFLNSDAAEDGKDEKLNKEALKLINSSKYWDVSNLEPEGSIRDSKKAQEWMNGYAVEAQKVLREVALAGWNYVTSVSHLTKQLLDEAEETLGKFVKSSSKQAKQFDIAAIEDKSLKRQFELLLVEGINALDENDFNEYNELQKLIAKAYAETSVCETDNATICPYRVPDIVSIIAHENDGPKAFRLWIALRDALGPKLVTSYKRLIELINKGAKLNGFSDGGAMWRSPYELLVSRQEKAEQSDTVVLLQKLYQQINPFYKQLHAYIRRQIPALYGLTNVSSLTRDGPIPAHLLKSIAGDNWIAFYRDTKPFQDEDDLAREVQDNFQKRNYTVKNMFKQTYKTLKQIGFDKLPSSFWTKSIFTRTWSRDMLCYPPAAYDMRNELDYRVKACAHLNLPDFELTHKLLVHIYYYYMCREQPLLFREATNPSFLTAVTNAFAINARNIEYLKMMKLITSETGFSRSKIINRLYMEALEDFVKLPFDFAVDMWRFHIFDGTSTNVTWNSDWWRLSELFQGIKSPVDRKSTDFDAIAFSTIAQTHAPAMKHFFAYIMQFQILKALCPNATNLSNGCMLERSPAIDKIKKVMALGSSITWREALEIIIGSKEVDASAMLEYYQPLISWLEEANAKEHVYIGWDGFGKPFTESEVPKLRENTASMDTFSEILSETQFAFPGGDCSNSRECLLDSVCRNNICECKEGLYTLRIGNTYNCVPGNPADAGFGDGHGGLVIGLHSADDSSVVPIPEPEEHNKQLGAKPGSEHRNGRPGSLPEAELEHKGTSISIPTLILVLLFTVLIVLL
;
A
#
# COMPACT_ATOMS: atom_id res chain seq x y z
N MET A 1 35.45 5.18 -42.91
CA MET A 1 35.43 3.75 -43.26
C MET A 1 35.39 2.86 -42.03
N THR A 2 36.34 2.96 -41.10
CA THR A 2 36.42 2.25 -39.80
C THR A 2 35.07 1.88 -39.14
N ARG A 3 34.12 2.81 -39.00
CA ARG A 3 32.80 2.53 -38.37
C ARG A 3 31.96 1.48 -39.11
N ARG A 4 32.12 1.31 -40.44
CA ARG A 4 31.53 0.19 -41.19
C ARG A 4 32.32 -1.11 -41.00
N THR A 5 33.66 -1.03 -40.93
CA THR A 5 34.52 -2.20 -40.69
C THR A 5 34.19 -2.88 -39.36
N LEU A 6 33.98 -2.09 -38.31
CA LEU A 6 33.64 -2.61 -36.97
C LEU A 6 32.29 -3.34 -36.95
N LEU A 7 31.25 -2.77 -37.59
CA LEU A 7 29.93 -3.40 -37.73
C LEU A 7 30.00 -4.72 -38.53
N ILE A 8 30.80 -4.77 -39.59
CA ILE A 8 31.02 -6.00 -40.38
C ILE A 8 31.73 -7.06 -39.54
N GLN A 9 32.73 -6.69 -38.72
CA GLN A 9 33.37 -7.64 -37.80
C GLN A 9 32.39 -8.16 -36.74
N GLN A 10 31.55 -7.31 -36.15
CA GLN A 10 30.52 -7.74 -35.19
C GLN A 10 29.49 -8.69 -35.82
N LEU A 11 29.05 -8.43 -37.05
CA LEU A 11 28.17 -9.33 -37.80
C LEU A 11 28.83 -10.69 -38.07
N ILE A 12 30.10 -10.71 -38.51
CA ILE A 12 30.83 -11.97 -38.75
C ILE A 12 31.01 -12.76 -37.46
N ILE A 13 31.34 -12.11 -36.34
CA ILE A 13 31.45 -12.77 -35.02
C ILE A 13 30.08 -13.34 -34.59
N SER A 14 28.99 -12.59 -34.78
CA SER A 14 27.64 -13.04 -34.42
C SER A 14 27.20 -14.26 -35.23
N VAL A 15 27.46 -14.26 -36.56
CA VAL A 15 27.14 -15.39 -37.43
C VAL A 15 28.01 -16.62 -37.10
N LEU A 16 29.28 -16.44 -36.75
CA LEU A 16 30.14 -17.56 -36.29
C LEU A 16 29.68 -18.14 -34.95
N LEU A 17 29.25 -17.30 -34.01
CA LEU A 17 28.68 -17.75 -32.73
C LEU A 17 27.37 -18.53 -32.92
N PHE A 18 26.46 -18.03 -33.77
CA PHE A 18 25.23 -18.77 -34.13
C PHE A 18 25.54 -20.08 -34.85
N GLY A 19 26.51 -20.10 -35.76
CA GLY A 19 26.95 -21.33 -36.44
C GLY A 19 27.52 -22.38 -35.49
N LEU A 20 28.27 -21.97 -34.46
CA LEU A 20 28.77 -22.86 -33.42
C LEU A 20 27.64 -23.40 -32.51
N TYR A 21 26.68 -22.56 -32.12
CA TYR A 21 25.51 -23.01 -31.35
C TYR A 21 24.60 -23.96 -32.14
N ALA A 22 24.49 -23.78 -33.46
CA ALA A 22 23.68 -24.63 -34.34
C ALA A 22 24.28 -26.03 -34.63
N GLN A 23 25.51 -26.33 -34.18
CA GLN A 23 26.17 -27.62 -34.41
C GLN A 23 26.47 -28.44 -33.13
N HIS A 24 25.81 -28.15 -32.01
CA HIS A 24 25.78 -29.02 -30.82
C HIS A 24 24.35 -29.50 -30.54
N GLY A 25 23.78 -30.21 -31.52
CA GLY A 25 22.40 -30.68 -31.52
C GLY A 25 22.17 -32.03 -32.18
N GLU A 26 23.17 -32.93 -32.26
CA GLU A 26 22.97 -34.33 -32.67
C GLU A 26 24.15 -35.24 -32.29
N ASN A 27 23.90 -36.54 -32.13
CA ASN A 27 24.87 -37.63 -31.89
C ASN A 27 25.74 -37.52 -30.61
N SER A 28 25.42 -38.22 -29.52
CA SER A 28 25.71 -39.66 -29.49
C SER A 28 25.03 -40.40 -28.32
N SER A 29 24.16 -41.35 -28.65
CA SER A 29 23.66 -42.34 -27.70
C SER A 29 24.64 -43.51 -27.58
N GLY A 30 25.10 -43.80 -26.35
CA GLY A 30 25.65 -45.10 -25.98
C GLY A 30 27.18 -45.26 -26.05
N GLN A 31 27.82 -45.22 -24.88
CA GLN A 31 28.84 -46.20 -24.55
C GLN A 31 28.69 -46.67 -23.10
N ASN A 32 28.67 -47.98 -22.93
CA ASN A 32 28.47 -48.66 -21.65
C ASN A 32 29.80 -48.89 -20.90
N GLU A 33 29.71 -49.26 -19.62
CA GLU A 33 30.69 -50.08 -18.88
C GLU A 33 32.17 -49.67 -19.02
N SER A 34 32.81 -49.04 -18.01
CA SER A 34 33.06 -49.74 -16.75
C SER A 34 33.99 -48.93 -15.82
N ARG A 35 33.57 -48.72 -14.56
CA ARG A 35 34.50 -48.81 -13.42
C ARG A 35 33.77 -49.26 -12.16
N LYS A 36 34.29 -50.31 -11.53
CA LYS A 36 33.68 -51.01 -10.39
C LYS A 36 33.97 -50.34 -9.05
N GLU A 37 32.98 -50.45 -8.16
CA GLU A 37 33.10 -50.81 -6.74
C GLU A 37 34.25 -50.19 -5.92
N THR A 38 33.92 -49.29 -4.99
CA THR A 38 34.23 -49.49 -3.55
C THR A 38 33.55 -48.42 -2.67
N GLY A 39 33.09 -48.81 -1.47
CA GLY A 39 33.05 -47.89 -0.31
C GLY A 39 31.73 -47.29 0.18
N MET A 40 30.55 -47.62 -0.37
CA MET A 40 29.27 -47.12 0.17
C MET A 40 28.69 -48.07 1.24
N SER A 41 29.28 -48.10 2.44
CA SER A 41 28.80 -48.94 3.55
C SER A 41 29.22 -48.45 4.95
N THR A 42 28.80 -47.25 5.37
CA THR A 42 28.79 -46.82 6.79
C THR A 42 27.96 -45.54 7.02
N LEU A 43 26.64 -45.61 6.86
CA LEU A 43 25.71 -44.58 7.40
C LEU A 43 24.25 -45.08 7.55
N GLU A 44 24.10 -46.36 7.92
CA GLU A 44 22.82 -46.88 8.40
C GLU A 44 22.52 -46.37 9.82
N ASN A 45 21.24 -46.41 10.23
CA ASN A 45 20.73 -46.07 11.57
C ASN A 45 20.65 -44.57 11.94
N ALA A 46 20.28 -43.69 11.01
CA ALA A 46 19.86 -42.31 11.31
C ALA A 46 18.45 -41.90 10.82
N PHE A 47 17.78 -42.71 9.98
CA PHE A 47 16.49 -42.35 9.35
C PHE A 47 15.38 -43.38 9.63
N THR A 48 14.87 -43.40 10.86
CA THR A 48 13.72 -44.25 11.25
C THR A 48 12.68 -43.54 12.15
N SER A 49 12.57 -42.21 12.09
CA SER A 49 11.38 -41.50 12.62
C SER A 49 11.19 -40.07 12.08
N SER A 50 10.57 -39.94 10.92
CA SER A 50 9.61 -38.85 10.63
C SER A 50 8.83 -39.20 9.35
N LYS A 51 7.50 -39.05 9.37
CA LYS A 51 6.66 -39.19 8.17
C LYS A 51 6.42 -37.81 7.56
N ASN A 52 6.37 -37.75 6.24
CA ASN A 52 5.74 -36.70 5.44
C ASN A 52 6.09 -35.25 5.81
N SER A 53 7.25 -34.76 5.35
CA SER A 53 7.50 -33.34 5.13
C SER A 53 7.92 -33.11 3.67
N VAL A 54 6.94 -33.07 2.76
CA VAL A 54 7.19 -32.68 1.35
C VAL A 54 7.50 -31.20 1.33
N ILE A 55 8.68 -30.84 0.83
CA ILE A 55 9.13 -29.44 0.76
C ILE A 55 8.46 -28.80 -0.46
N TRP A 56 7.43 -27.99 -0.21
CA TRP A 56 6.72 -27.24 -1.25
C TRP A 56 7.44 -25.92 -1.56
N PRO A 57 7.54 -25.52 -2.85
CA PRO A 57 8.08 -24.21 -3.22
C PRO A 57 7.09 -23.09 -2.85
N PRO A 58 7.55 -21.91 -2.41
CA PRO A 58 6.68 -20.83 -1.97
C PRO A 58 6.05 -20.09 -3.17
N THR A 59 4.73 -20.20 -3.32
CA THR A 59 3.92 -19.38 -4.23
C THR A 59 2.99 -18.45 -3.46
N LEU A 60 2.61 -17.33 -4.09
CA LEU A 60 1.80 -16.22 -3.51
C LEU A 60 2.39 -15.46 -2.30
N ILE A 61 3.55 -14.83 -2.50
CA ILE A 61 3.81 -13.46 -1.98
C ILE A 61 3.87 -12.42 -3.13
N GLN A 62 3.92 -12.88 -4.38
CA GLN A 62 4.13 -12.09 -5.60
C GLN A 62 3.10 -10.98 -5.88
N SER A 63 1.87 -11.07 -5.35
CA SER A 63 0.86 -10.01 -5.52
C SER A 63 1.26 -8.70 -4.84
N THR A 64 1.82 -8.77 -3.63
CA THR A 64 2.01 -7.61 -2.75
C THR A 64 2.87 -6.50 -3.34
N VAL A 65 3.92 -6.83 -4.12
CA VAL A 65 4.89 -5.85 -4.64
C VAL A 65 4.54 -5.32 -6.04
N ASN A 66 3.89 -6.12 -6.87
CA ASN A 66 3.30 -5.61 -8.12
C ASN A 66 2.09 -4.70 -7.82
N ASP A 67 1.27 -5.07 -6.83
CA ASP A 67 0.27 -4.16 -6.28
C ASP A 67 0.96 -2.92 -5.69
N ALA A 68 2.01 -3.04 -4.86
CA ALA A 68 2.70 -1.88 -4.26
C ALA A 68 3.20 -0.83 -5.26
N LEU A 69 3.61 -1.24 -6.48
CA LEU A 69 3.96 -0.32 -7.57
C LEU A 69 2.74 0.52 -8.02
N ILE A 70 1.60 -0.13 -8.21
CA ILE A 70 0.35 0.50 -8.67
C ILE A 70 -0.30 1.31 -7.54
N ILE A 71 -0.14 0.88 -6.29
CA ILE A 71 -0.63 1.57 -5.08
C ILE A 71 0.20 2.80 -4.79
N ALA A 72 1.52 2.73 -4.95
CA ALA A 72 2.40 3.89 -4.93
C ALA A 72 1.97 4.91 -5.98
N GLU A 73 1.69 4.51 -7.22
CA GLU A 73 1.07 5.40 -8.19
C GLU A 73 -0.27 5.96 -7.68
N ALA A 74 -1.24 5.12 -7.30
CA ALA A 74 -2.59 5.59 -6.96
C ALA A 74 -2.64 6.51 -5.72
N GLU A 75 -1.98 6.14 -4.63
CA GLU A 75 -1.97 6.95 -3.40
C GLU A 75 -1.09 8.20 -3.53
N THR A 76 0.09 8.10 -4.14
CA THR A 76 0.99 9.25 -4.26
C THR A 76 0.52 10.20 -5.35
N LYS A 77 -0.04 9.72 -6.47
CA LYS A 77 -0.77 10.57 -7.41
C LYS A 77 -1.95 11.24 -6.72
N ASN A 78 -2.69 10.58 -5.83
CA ASN A 78 -3.73 11.25 -5.04
C ASN A 78 -3.17 12.33 -4.11
N VAL A 79 -2.10 12.07 -3.35
CA VAL A 79 -1.48 13.10 -2.48
C VAL A 79 -0.94 14.29 -3.30
N PHE A 80 -0.35 14.07 -4.47
CA PHE A 80 0.08 15.17 -5.35
C PHE A 80 -1.09 15.86 -6.08
N ARG A 81 -2.17 15.15 -6.42
CA ARG A 81 -3.42 15.76 -6.94
C ARG A 81 -4.02 16.73 -5.94
N THR A 82 -4.09 16.36 -4.65
CA THR A 82 -4.64 17.23 -3.60
C THR A 82 -3.87 18.56 -3.47
N TYR A 83 -2.59 18.60 -3.84
CA TYR A 83 -1.74 19.79 -3.75
C TYR A 83 -1.15 20.22 -5.10
N SER A 84 -1.97 20.12 -6.14
CA SER A 84 -1.77 20.79 -7.41
C SER A 84 -2.43 22.20 -7.46
N ILE A 85 -2.51 22.96 -6.33
CA ILE A 85 -3.40 24.15 -6.17
C ILE A 85 -3.10 25.29 -5.06
N ALA A 86 -2.34 26.41 -5.35
CA ALA A 86 -2.10 27.83 -4.83
C ALA A 86 -0.99 28.72 -5.61
N LYS A 87 -1.04 30.07 -5.78
CA LYS A 87 -0.14 30.88 -6.73
C LYS A 87 1.18 31.54 -6.20
N GLN A 88 2.11 31.99 -7.08
CA GLN A 88 3.13 33.06 -6.86
C GLN A 88 2.56 34.52 -6.83
N PRO A 89 3.30 35.51 -6.27
CA PRO A 89 3.15 36.96 -6.51
C PRO A 89 4.35 37.60 -7.26
N ASP A 90 4.11 38.74 -7.90
CA ASP A 90 5.07 39.46 -8.77
C ASP A 90 6.01 40.46 -8.06
N SER A 91 7.18 40.67 -8.69
CA SER A 91 8.03 41.88 -8.66
C SER A 91 8.60 42.43 -7.34
N LEU A 92 9.91 42.72 -7.36
CA LEU A 92 10.48 44.00 -6.93
C LEU A 92 11.87 44.17 -7.57
N ASP A 93 12.12 45.31 -8.22
CA ASP A 93 13.21 45.47 -9.18
C ASP A 93 14.63 45.51 -8.59
N MET A 94 15.59 45.04 -9.40
CA MET A 94 17.01 45.29 -9.20
C MET A 94 17.35 46.77 -9.45
N VAL A 95 17.53 47.54 -8.38
CA VAL A 95 18.19 48.86 -8.42
C VAL A 95 19.50 48.77 -7.61
N PRO A 96 20.67 49.14 -8.18
CA PRO A 96 21.94 48.60 -7.71
C PRO A 96 22.52 49.28 -6.48
N SER A 97 23.26 48.46 -5.72
CA SER A 97 24.22 48.79 -4.66
C SER A 97 24.68 50.25 -4.56
N GLN A 98 24.28 50.92 -3.48
CA GLN A 98 25.13 51.91 -2.82
C GLN A 98 25.49 51.40 -1.42
N SER A 99 26.78 51.22 -1.19
CA SER A 99 27.35 50.97 0.13
C SER A 99 27.33 52.25 0.96
N HIS A 100 26.77 52.24 2.17
CA HIS A 100 27.31 53.04 3.26
C HIS A 100 27.02 52.40 4.62
N SER A 101 28.06 52.26 5.43
CA SER A 101 27.98 51.93 6.85
C SER A 101 27.26 53.05 7.61
N THR A 102 26.55 52.73 8.69
CA THR A 102 25.99 53.75 9.59
C THR A 102 26.03 53.26 11.04
N GLU A 103 26.82 53.94 11.87
CA GLU A 103 26.78 53.79 13.33
C GLU A 103 25.70 54.71 13.94
N PHE A 104 25.33 54.43 15.18
CA PHE A 104 24.49 55.29 16.02
C PHE A 104 25.30 56.54 16.53
N PRO A 105 24.68 57.54 17.19
CA PRO A 105 23.71 58.48 16.64
C PRO A 105 24.03 59.96 17.04
N HIS A 106 23.37 61.00 16.48
CA HIS A 106 22.88 62.20 17.22
C HIS A 106 22.22 63.29 16.33
N GLN A 107 21.05 63.76 16.77
CA GLN A 107 20.40 65.09 16.65
C GLN A 107 20.69 66.10 15.49
N SER A 108 19.57 66.47 14.82
CA SER A 108 19.03 67.86 14.63
C SER A 108 19.04 68.59 13.25
N ASN A 109 17.79 68.85 12.78
CA ASN A 109 17.24 70.02 12.05
C ASN A 109 17.53 70.38 10.56
N SER A 110 16.42 70.80 9.92
CA SER A 110 16.23 71.71 8.74
C SER A 110 16.45 71.28 7.27
N THR A 111 15.33 71.01 6.57
CA THR A 111 14.74 71.70 5.36
C THR A 111 15.57 72.66 4.46
N PRO A 112 15.16 72.98 3.19
CA PRO A 112 14.10 72.39 2.30
C PRO A 112 14.39 72.31 0.75
N GLU A 113 13.50 71.61 0.00
CA GLU A 113 13.06 71.85 -1.43
C GLU A 113 14.09 71.97 -2.60
N PRO A 114 13.70 72.08 -3.92
CA PRO A 114 12.37 72.00 -4.58
C PRO A 114 12.24 71.04 -5.81
N LYS A 115 11.02 71.00 -6.36
CA LYS A 115 10.52 70.25 -7.55
C LYS A 115 11.16 70.59 -8.91
N VAL A 116 11.00 69.67 -9.89
CA VAL A 116 10.58 69.95 -11.31
C VAL A 116 9.69 68.79 -11.82
N MET A 117 8.71 69.07 -12.71
CA MET A 117 7.86 68.09 -13.43
C MET A 117 8.24 68.00 -14.93
N LEU A 118 7.85 66.92 -15.61
CA LEU A 118 7.71 66.86 -17.08
C LEU A 118 6.54 65.95 -17.49
N SER A 119 5.83 66.28 -18.59
CA SER A 119 4.59 65.59 -18.99
C SER A 119 4.18 65.83 -20.47
N SER A 120 4.00 64.76 -21.25
CA SER A 120 3.22 64.67 -22.50
C SER A 120 3.19 63.19 -22.95
N SER A 121 2.09 62.49 -23.27
CA SER A 121 0.83 62.75 -24.02
C SER A 121 0.95 62.55 -25.55
N PHE A 122 0.50 61.40 -26.07
CA PHE A 122 0.20 61.20 -27.51
C PHE A 122 -0.86 60.10 -27.76
N HIS A 123 -1.65 60.31 -28.82
CA HIS A 123 -2.65 59.46 -29.51
C HIS A 123 -2.51 59.81 -31.03
N PRO A 124 -3.01 59.07 -32.06
CA PRO A 124 -4.38 58.47 -32.11
C PRO A 124 -4.62 57.22 -33.02
N SER A 125 -5.90 56.77 -33.03
CA SER A 125 -6.74 56.28 -34.17
C SER A 125 -6.28 55.22 -35.22
N THR A 126 -6.98 54.06 -35.18
CA THR A 126 -7.68 53.32 -36.28
C THR A 126 -7.03 53.04 -37.65
N TYR A 127 -7.13 51.77 -38.09
CA TYR A 127 -7.52 51.40 -39.47
C TYR A 127 -8.24 50.03 -39.51
N LYS A 128 -8.96 49.75 -40.61
CA LYS A 128 -9.73 48.50 -40.85
C LYS A 128 -9.69 48.14 -42.35
N PRO A 129 -9.49 46.87 -42.73
CA PRO A 129 -9.91 46.38 -44.05
C PRO A 129 -10.77 45.11 -43.97
N GLU A 130 -11.58 44.89 -45.00
CA GLU A 130 -12.40 43.69 -45.22
C GLU A 130 -11.86 42.92 -46.43
N LEU A 131 -12.08 41.61 -46.50
CA LEU A 131 -11.81 40.81 -47.70
C LEU A 131 -12.92 39.77 -47.93
N HIS A 132 -13.46 39.74 -49.14
CA HIS A 132 -14.45 38.76 -49.62
C HIS A 132 -13.79 37.66 -50.48
N HIS A 133 -14.61 36.69 -50.90
CA HIS A 133 -14.37 35.52 -51.78
C HIS A 133 -14.29 34.16 -51.06
N GLN A 134 -14.93 33.07 -51.53
CA GLN A 134 -16.10 32.94 -52.42
C GLN A 134 -16.71 31.52 -52.24
N SER A 135 -17.95 31.28 -52.68
CA SER A 135 -18.62 29.98 -52.56
C SER A 135 -18.16 28.95 -53.60
N MET A 136 -18.10 27.67 -53.19
CA MET A 136 -18.20 26.51 -54.09
C MET A 136 -19.42 25.66 -53.72
N LEU A 137 -19.92 24.88 -54.69
CA LEU A 137 -21.30 24.38 -54.72
C LEU A 137 -21.37 22.86 -54.89
N THR A 138 -22.31 22.22 -54.19
CA THR A 138 -22.96 20.91 -54.47
C THR A 138 -22.12 19.71 -54.93
N THR A 139 -22.31 18.58 -54.23
CA THR A 139 -22.86 17.36 -54.87
C THR A 139 -23.68 16.59 -53.83
N THR A 140 -24.74 15.90 -54.27
CA THR A 140 -25.70 15.21 -53.39
C THR A 140 -25.48 13.70 -53.40
N ALA A 141 -25.43 13.07 -52.22
CA ALA A 141 -25.54 11.63 -52.08
C ALA A 141 -26.58 11.29 -50.99
N LYS A 142 -27.80 10.90 -51.40
CA LYS A 142 -28.82 10.34 -50.51
C LYS A 142 -28.75 8.82 -50.56
N ILE A 143 -28.61 8.17 -49.42
CA ILE A 143 -29.10 6.80 -49.20
C ILE A 143 -30.24 6.88 -48.18
N THR A 144 -31.29 6.11 -48.39
CA THR A 144 -32.55 6.21 -47.64
C THR A 144 -33.34 4.91 -47.78
N ARG A 145 -33.76 4.29 -46.65
CA ARG A 145 -35.08 3.64 -46.40
C ARG A 145 -35.10 2.84 -45.07
N PRO A 146 -36.27 2.47 -44.50
CA PRO A 146 -36.49 2.64 -43.06
C PRO A 146 -37.16 1.47 -42.31
N PHE A 147 -37.29 1.65 -40.99
CA PHE A 147 -38.41 1.23 -40.12
C PHE A 147 -38.79 2.46 -39.26
N THR A 148 -40.01 2.82 -38.82
CA THR A 148 -41.39 2.25 -38.78
C THR A 148 -41.62 1.09 -37.79
N ASP A 149 -42.47 1.20 -36.75
CA ASP A 149 -43.34 2.33 -36.39
C ASP A 149 -43.89 2.27 -34.93
N ASN A 150 -44.45 3.39 -34.46
CA ASN A 150 -45.46 3.59 -33.39
C ASN A 150 -45.69 2.55 -32.25
N SER A 151 -45.57 3.00 -30.99
CA SER A 151 -46.55 2.82 -29.86
C SER A 151 -46.01 3.52 -28.58
N SER A 152 -46.44 4.73 -28.21
CA SER A 152 -47.74 5.15 -27.62
C SER A 152 -47.82 5.08 -26.08
N HIS A 153 -47.68 6.25 -25.46
CA HIS A 153 -48.10 6.69 -24.12
C HIS A 153 -48.58 5.65 -23.06
N LEU A 154 -47.92 5.69 -21.90
CA LEU A 154 -48.59 5.57 -20.61
C LEU A 154 -48.06 6.66 -19.65
N ALA A 155 -48.92 7.58 -19.24
CA ALA A 155 -48.63 8.62 -18.27
C ALA A 155 -49.78 8.70 -17.26
N MET A 156 -49.51 8.30 -16.01
CA MET A 156 -50.46 8.44 -14.91
C MET A 156 -50.12 9.67 -14.07
N GLN A 157 -51.11 10.51 -13.81
CA GLN A 157 -51.05 11.65 -12.90
C GLN A 157 -52.18 11.57 -11.87
N SER A 158 -51.99 12.25 -10.73
CA SER A 158 -52.96 12.43 -9.63
C SER A 158 -53.24 11.17 -8.77
N ALA A 159 -53.60 11.25 -7.48
CA ALA A 159 -53.84 12.44 -6.65
C ALA A 159 -53.45 12.24 -5.15
N GLN A 160 -52.90 13.32 -4.57
CA GLN A 160 -53.09 13.91 -3.23
C GLN A 160 -53.72 13.16 -2.01
N SER A 161 -53.26 13.61 -0.82
CA SER A 161 -53.94 13.61 0.50
C SER A 161 -53.90 12.29 1.31
N SER A 162 -53.90 12.25 2.65
CA SER A 162 -54.15 13.30 3.67
C SER A 162 -53.27 13.15 4.93
N GLN A 163 -53.24 14.17 5.80
CA GLN A 163 -52.66 14.12 7.15
C GLN A 163 -53.74 13.92 8.25
N LEU A 164 -53.40 13.23 9.34
CA LEU A 164 -54.05 13.22 10.67
C LEU A 164 -53.02 12.60 11.65
N THR A 165 -52.60 13.11 12.82
CA THR A 165 -53.01 14.16 13.80
C THR A 165 -53.53 13.56 15.12
N VAL A 166 -52.61 13.46 16.08
CA VAL A 166 -52.71 13.66 17.56
C VAL A 166 -53.95 13.13 18.33
N HIS A 167 -53.68 12.35 19.38
CA HIS A 167 -54.34 12.44 20.70
C HIS A 167 -53.36 12.00 21.81
N ALA A 168 -53.65 12.35 23.07
CA ALA A 168 -52.82 12.05 24.24
C ALA A 168 -53.68 11.94 25.51
N GLU A 169 -53.28 11.12 26.50
CA GLU A 169 -53.63 11.27 27.94
C GLU A 169 -52.85 10.26 28.84
N ASP A 170 -52.34 10.79 29.95
CA ASP A 170 -52.11 10.24 31.31
C ASP A 170 -51.54 8.82 31.66
N SER A 171 -50.56 8.88 32.56
CA SER A 171 -50.33 8.06 33.78
C SER A 171 -49.47 6.78 33.79
N GLN A 172 -48.72 6.67 34.90
CA GLN A 172 -47.74 5.64 35.35
C GLN A 172 -48.41 4.32 35.82
N PRO A 173 -47.70 3.15 35.96
CA PRO A 173 -46.37 3.03 36.60
C PRO A 173 -45.36 2.00 36.03
N VAL A 174 -44.27 1.83 36.80
CA VAL A 174 -43.01 1.09 36.53
C VAL A 174 -42.83 0.04 37.68
N THR A 175 -42.07 -1.06 37.61
CA THR A 175 -40.96 -1.48 36.72
C THR A 175 -40.84 -3.01 36.68
N GLU A 176 -40.50 -3.62 35.53
CA GLU A 176 -39.45 -4.66 35.38
C GLU A 176 -39.14 -4.90 33.88
N PRO A 177 -37.92 -5.37 33.51
CA PRO A 177 -37.47 -5.37 32.11
C PRO A 177 -37.98 -6.60 31.34
N SER A 178 -39.14 -6.47 30.69
CA SER A 178 -39.48 -7.37 29.58
C SER A 178 -38.46 -7.20 28.44
N ASP A 179 -38.00 -8.31 27.85
CA ASP A 179 -37.04 -8.30 26.75
C ASP A 179 -37.31 -7.21 25.71
N MET A 180 -36.27 -6.47 25.33
CA MET A 180 -36.33 -5.43 24.31
C MET A 180 -36.59 -6.07 22.94
N LYS A 181 -37.87 -6.39 22.68
CA LYS A 181 -38.33 -6.94 21.41
C LYS A 181 -37.94 -5.98 20.29
N LEU A 182 -37.02 -6.44 19.46
CA LEU A 182 -36.64 -5.78 18.22
C LEU A 182 -37.92 -5.54 17.41
N SER A 183 -38.28 -4.28 17.19
CA SER A 183 -39.41 -3.95 16.33
C SER A 183 -38.96 -4.11 14.88
N ASN A 184 -39.49 -5.12 14.16
CA ASN A 184 -39.05 -5.54 12.82
C ASN A 184 -39.15 -4.48 11.70
N ALA A 185 -39.55 -3.24 12.00
CA ALA A 185 -39.55 -2.08 11.09
C ALA A 185 -38.15 -1.65 10.56
N PHE A 186 -37.10 -2.44 10.82
CA PHE A 186 -35.72 -2.22 10.35
C PHE A 186 -35.18 -3.36 9.46
N GLU A 187 -35.95 -4.42 9.20
CA GLU A 187 -35.53 -5.55 8.37
C GLU A 187 -35.82 -5.29 6.88
N ASP A 188 -37.03 -4.81 6.55
CA ASP A 188 -37.48 -4.42 5.20
C ASP A 188 -36.42 -3.66 4.37
N ASP A 189 -35.75 -2.68 4.99
CA ASP A 189 -34.85 -1.73 4.29
C ASP A 189 -33.46 -2.32 3.97
N ALA A 190 -33.20 -3.56 4.39
CA ALA A 190 -31.95 -4.29 4.18
C ALA A 190 -32.14 -5.67 3.53
N GLU A 191 -33.30 -6.31 3.72
CA GLU A 191 -33.62 -7.65 3.19
C GLU A 191 -34.34 -7.59 1.84
N ARG A 192 -35.07 -6.51 1.54
CA ARG A 192 -35.56 -6.23 0.17
C ARG A 192 -34.45 -6.21 -0.90
N PHE A 193 -33.19 -6.00 -0.51
CA PHE A 193 -32.03 -6.10 -1.42
C PHE A 193 -31.60 -7.52 -1.79
N ASP A 194 -32.24 -8.57 -1.26
CA ASP A 194 -31.95 -9.97 -1.60
C ASP A 194 -33.12 -10.68 -2.32
N GLU A 195 -34.30 -10.04 -2.46
CA GLU A 195 -35.45 -10.59 -3.23
C GLU A 195 -35.34 -10.30 -4.75
N ASP A 196 -34.78 -9.16 -5.15
CA ASP A 196 -34.74 -8.69 -6.55
C ASP A 196 -33.69 -9.43 -7.43
N ASP A 197 -32.70 -10.12 -6.84
CA ASP A 197 -31.58 -10.76 -7.59
C ASP A 197 -31.99 -12.07 -8.33
N SER A 198 -33.27 -12.45 -8.31
CA SER A 198 -33.76 -13.75 -8.82
C SER A 198 -34.24 -13.78 -10.29
N ASN A 199 -34.42 -12.64 -10.94
CA ASN A 199 -35.12 -12.54 -12.25
C ASN A 199 -34.31 -11.82 -13.35
N ASN A 200 -33.20 -12.41 -13.80
CA ASN A 200 -32.60 -12.13 -15.11
C ASN A 200 -31.68 -13.27 -15.60
N ALA A 201 -32.28 -14.43 -15.85
CA ALA A 201 -31.59 -15.65 -16.30
C ALA A 201 -32.05 -16.10 -17.69
N ASP A 202 -31.92 -15.26 -18.72
CA ASP A 202 -32.08 -15.69 -20.12
C ASP A 202 -31.21 -14.86 -21.11
N SER A 203 -30.86 -15.50 -22.24
CA SER A 203 -30.29 -14.90 -23.45
C SER A 203 -28.85 -14.33 -23.42
N SER A 204 -27.88 -15.08 -22.90
CA SER A 204 -26.45 -14.91 -23.29
C SER A 204 -25.86 -16.18 -23.91
N LYS A 205 -26.31 -16.53 -25.13
CA LYS A 205 -25.51 -17.43 -25.97
C LYS A 205 -24.19 -16.72 -26.32
N PRO A 206 -23.02 -17.40 -26.22
CA PRO A 206 -21.77 -16.80 -26.66
C PRO A 206 -21.87 -16.34 -28.11
N SER A 207 -21.39 -15.13 -28.39
CA SER A 207 -21.18 -14.65 -29.75
C SER A 207 -20.20 -15.59 -30.46
N ALA A 208 -20.41 -15.84 -31.76
CA ALA A 208 -19.47 -16.61 -32.55
C ALA A 208 -18.07 -16.00 -32.45
N ILE A 209 -17.06 -16.86 -32.27
CA ILE A 209 -15.67 -16.43 -32.09
C ILE A 209 -15.19 -15.78 -33.40
N ASP A 210 -14.72 -14.54 -33.28
CA ASP A 210 -14.17 -13.78 -34.41
C ASP A 210 -12.70 -14.20 -34.61
N ASN A 211 -12.49 -15.10 -35.57
CA ASN A 211 -11.16 -15.60 -35.91
C ASN A 211 -10.27 -14.52 -36.53
N GLU A 212 -10.83 -13.49 -37.17
CA GLU A 212 -10.06 -12.40 -37.80
C GLU A 212 -9.51 -11.47 -36.71
N ALA A 213 -10.31 -11.17 -35.68
CA ALA A 213 -9.84 -10.47 -34.48
C ALA A 213 -8.78 -11.28 -33.69
N ILE A 214 -8.87 -12.62 -33.67
CA ILE A 214 -7.84 -13.48 -33.08
C ILE A 214 -6.56 -13.47 -33.92
N GLU A 215 -6.63 -13.56 -35.25
CA GLU A 215 -5.43 -13.45 -36.09
C GLU A 215 -4.77 -12.07 -35.99
N GLU A 216 -5.53 -10.98 -35.88
CA GLU A 216 -4.97 -9.65 -35.62
C GLU A 216 -4.22 -9.64 -34.27
N LEU A 217 -4.85 -10.12 -33.19
CA LEU A 217 -4.23 -10.21 -31.86
C LEU A 217 -2.96 -11.06 -31.87
N VAL A 218 -3.00 -12.26 -32.47
CA VAL A 218 -1.85 -13.17 -32.55
C VAL A 218 -0.69 -12.54 -33.31
N ASN A 219 -0.96 -11.88 -34.45
CA ASN A 219 0.08 -11.17 -35.19
C ASN A 219 0.66 -10.00 -34.37
N ARG A 220 -0.19 -9.23 -33.69
CA ARG A 220 0.19 -8.04 -32.89
C ARG A 220 0.98 -8.40 -31.62
N PHE A 221 0.76 -9.59 -31.04
CA PHE A 221 1.46 -10.05 -29.85
C PHE A 221 2.69 -10.94 -30.11
N LEU A 222 2.73 -11.72 -31.20
CA LEU A 222 3.85 -12.65 -31.47
C LEU A 222 4.89 -12.13 -32.48
N ASN A 223 4.51 -11.25 -33.40
CA ASN A 223 5.41 -10.74 -34.47
C ASN A 223 5.91 -9.32 -34.16
N SER A 224 6.25 -9.05 -32.89
CA SER A 224 6.48 -7.70 -32.35
C SER A 224 7.73 -6.95 -32.87
N ASP A 225 8.60 -7.60 -33.66
CA ASP A 225 9.78 -6.96 -34.27
C ASP A 225 9.43 -6.05 -35.48
N ALA A 226 8.15 -5.95 -35.86
CA ALA A 226 7.68 -5.20 -37.04
C ALA A 226 6.86 -3.93 -36.72
N ALA A 227 6.79 -3.50 -35.45
CA ALA A 227 6.06 -2.29 -35.05
C ALA A 227 6.91 -1.01 -35.21
N GLU A 228 7.14 -0.56 -36.45
CA GLU A 228 7.87 0.69 -36.75
C GLU A 228 7.17 1.94 -36.17
N ASP A 229 7.80 2.62 -35.20
CA ASP A 229 7.50 3.98 -34.69
C ASP A 229 6.00 4.33 -34.57
N GLY A 230 5.19 3.36 -34.16
CA GLY A 230 3.75 3.50 -33.99
C GLY A 230 3.44 4.47 -32.85
N LYS A 231 2.99 5.68 -33.19
CA LYS A 231 2.37 6.58 -32.20
C LYS A 231 1.20 5.84 -31.56
N ASP A 232 1.26 5.61 -30.25
CA ASP A 232 0.19 4.93 -29.51
C ASP A 232 -1.17 5.55 -29.82
N GLU A 233 -2.04 4.79 -30.50
CA GLU A 233 -3.38 5.26 -30.83
C GLU A 233 -4.17 5.37 -29.53
N LYS A 234 -4.58 6.60 -29.18
CA LYS A 234 -5.30 6.88 -27.95
C LYS A 234 -6.68 6.22 -27.96
N LEU A 235 -6.87 5.22 -27.08
CA LEU A 235 -8.05 4.36 -27.06
C LEU A 235 -9.19 4.91 -26.20
N ASN A 236 -8.92 5.80 -25.22
CA ASN A 236 -9.96 6.37 -24.38
C ASN A 236 -10.71 7.50 -25.11
N LYS A 237 -11.69 7.08 -25.92
CA LYS A 237 -12.58 7.94 -26.69
C LYS A 237 -13.45 8.84 -25.81
N GLU A 238 -13.66 8.56 -24.53
CA GLU A 238 -14.40 9.48 -23.63
C GLU A 238 -13.47 10.56 -23.07
N ALA A 239 -12.27 10.21 -22.60
CA ALA A 239 -11.25 11.18 -22.20
C ALA A 239 -10.88 12.13 -23.36
N LEU A 240 -10.70 11.60 -24.58
CA LEU A 240 -10.43 12.40 -25.79
C LEU A 240 -11.53 13.41 -26.11
N LYS A 241 -12.81 13.09 -25.87
CA LYS A 241 -13.93 14.04 -26.07
C LYS A 241 -13.94 15.20 -25.08
N LEU A 242 -13.30 15.04 -23.91
CA LEU A 242 -13.24 16.09 -22.90
C LEU A 242 -12.19 17.14 -23.26
N ILE A 243 -11.08 16.76 -23.89
CA ILE A 243 -10.02 17.70 -24.32
C ILE A 243 -10.61 18.76 -25.26
N ASN A 244 -10.48 20.04 -24.90
CA ASN A 244 -11.02 21.19 -25.63
C ASN A 244 -12.55 21.20 -25.81
N SER A 245 -13.29 20.45 -24.99
CA SER A 245 -14.77 20.39 -25.01
C SER A 245 -15.46 21.72 -24.69
N SER A 246 -14.77 22.64 -24.00
CA SER A 246 -15.33 23.90 -23.51
C SER A 246 -14.25 24.96 -23.29
N LYS A 247 -14.69 26.20 -23.02
CA LYS A 247 -13.79 27.35 -22.76
C LYS A 247 -12.83 27.13 -21.59
N TYR A 248 -13.08 26.18 -20.69
CA TYR A 248 -12.21 25.90 -19.52
C TYR A 248 -10.92 25.14 -19.88
N TRP A 249 -10.75 24.81 -21.16
CA TRP A 249 -9.52 24.24 -21.71
C TRP A 249 -8.66 25.27 -22.47
N ASP A 250 -9.22 26.39 -22.92
CA ASP A 250 -8.51 27.38 -23.74
C ASP A 250 -7.51 28.21 -22.92
N VAL A 251 -6.29 28.35 -23.43
CA VAL A 251 -5.22 29.19 -22.88
C VAL A 251 -4.70 30.24 -23.87
N SER A 252 -5.39 30.39 -25.02
CA SER A 252 -4.95 31.23 -26.13
C SER A 252 -5.13 32.73 -25.86
N ASN A 253 -6.14 33.10 -25.07
CA ASN A 253 -6.59 34.47 -24.84
C ASN A 253 -6.69 34.80 -23.34
N LEU A 254 -5.64 34.53 -22.58
CA LEU A 254 -5.62 34.84 -21.14
C LEU A 254 -5.39 36.34 -20.91
N GLU A 255 -6.21 36.94 -20.03
CA GLU A 255 -5.98 38.28 -19.48
C GLU A 255 -4.71 38.26 -18.59
N PRO A 256 -4.04 39.41 -18.34
CA PRO A 256 -2.87 39.46 -17.48
C PRO A 256 -3.12 38.91 -16.07
N GLU A 257 -2.07 38.40 -15.44
CA GLU A 257 -2.15 37.81 -14.11
C GLU A 257 -2.70 38.82 -13.07
N GLY A 258 -3.70 38.40 -12.28
CA GLY A 258 -4.35 39.26 -11.28
C GLY A 258 -5.14 40.46 -11.82
N SER A 259 -5.45 40.51 -13.12
CA SER A 259 -6.21 41.61 -13.72
C SER A 259 -7.72 41.55 -13.42
N ILE A 260 -8.30 40.35 -13.27
CA ILE A 260 -9.74 40.17 -13.06
C ILE A 260 -10.08 40.34 -11.58
N ARG A 261 -10.50 41.55 -11.20
CA ARG A 261 -10.93 41.94 -9.84
C ARG A 261 -12.42 41.78 -9.55
N ASP A 262 -13.21 41.36 -10.54
CA ASP A 262 -14.66 41.22 -10.38
C ASP A 262 -15.01 39.86 -9.74
N SER A 263 -15.41 39.90 -8.45
CA SER A 263 -15.80 38.70 -7.71
C SER A 263 -17.02 37.98 -8.30
N LYS A 264 -17.85 38.62 -9.13
CA LYS A 264 -18.95 37.94 -9.85
C LYS A 264 -18.41 37.10 -11.01
N LYS A 265 -17.51 37.66 -11.83
CA LYS A 265 -16.77 36.89 -12.84
C LYS A 265 -16.04 35.70 -12.21
N ALA A 266 -15.44 35.90 -11.03
CA ALA A 266 -14.75 34.83 -10.30
C ALA A 266 -15.72 33.70 -9.90
N GLN A 267 -16.91 34.02 -9.38
CA GLN A 267 -17.93 33.02 -9.05
C GLN A 267 -18.50 32.31 -10.29
N GLU A 268 -18.82 33.06 -11.35
CA GLU A 268 -19.33 32.52 -12.62
C GLU A 268 -18.31 31.57 -13.29
N TRP A 269 -17.02 31.94 -13.25
CA TRP A 269 -15.94 31.10 -13.74
C TRP A 269 -15.78 29.84 -12.88
N MET A 270 -15.75 29.97 -11.55
CA MET A 270 -15.61 28.83 -10.62
C MET A 270 -16.77 27.82 -10.74
N ASN A 271 -18.01 28.32 -10.88
CA ASN A 271 -19.19 27.48 -11.08
C ASN A 271 -19.09 26.62 -12.35
N GLY A 272 -18.64 27.19 -13.47
CA GLY A 272 -18.47 26.45 -14.71
C GLY A 272 -17.20 25.58 -14.75
N TYR A 273 -16.13 26.00 -14.07
CA TYR A 273 -14.95 25.17 -13.83
C TYR A 273 -15.36 23.88 -13.10
N ALA A 274 -16.15 23.97 -12.03
CA ALA A 274 -16.60 22.81 -11.27
C ALA A 274 -17.40 21.82 -12.14
N VAL A 275 -18.29 22.32 -13.01
CA VAL A 275 -19.07 21.47 -13.95
C VAL A 275 -18.18 20.76 -14.98
N GLU A 276 -17.08 21.37 -15.44
CA GLU A 276 -16.15 20.73 -16.36
C GLU A 276 -15.23 19.73 -15.64
N ALA A 277 -14.64 20.17 -14.53
CA ALA A 277 -13.79 19.37 -13.65
C ALA A 277 -14.48 18.08 -13.18
N GLN A 278 -15.77 18.16 -12.87
CA GLN A 278 -16.58 17.01 -12.47
C GLN A 278 -16.63 15.92 -13.57
N LYS A 279 -16.70 16.29 -14.86
CA LYS A 279 -16.67 15.33 -15.97
C LYS A 279 -15.30 14.63 -16.06
N VAL A 280 -14.22 15.40 -15.98
CA VAL A 280 -12.84 14.90 -16.09
C VAL A 280 -12.50 13.98 -14.92
N LEU A 281 -12.82 14.38 -13.68
CA LEU A 281 -12.60 13.54 -12.50
C LEU A 281 -13.48 12.29 -12.50
N ARG A 282 -14.71 12.36 -13.04
CA ARG A 282 -15.60 11.20 -13.22
C ARG A 282 -15.05 10.20 -14.24
N GLU A 283 -14.46 10.67 -15.34
CA GLU A 283 -13.84 9.78 -16.33
C GLU A 283 -12.63 9.05 -15.73
N VAL A 284 -11.75 9.77 -15.00
CA VAL A 284 -10.64 9.15 -14.26
C VAL A 284 -11.15 8.13 -13.23
N ALA A 285 -12.23 8.44 -12.50
CA ALA A 285 -12.82 7.50 -11.55
C ALA A 285 -13.39 6.24 -12.24
N LEU A 286 -14.02 6.38 -13.41
CA LEU A 286 -14.55 5.25 -14.18
C LEU A 286 -13.44 4.38 -14.80
N ALA A 287 -12.44 5.00 -15.44
CA ALA A 287 -11.30 4.28 -16.01
C ALA A 287 -10.48 3.58 -14.91
N GLY A 288 -10.26 4.26 -13.78
CA GLY A 288 -9.60 3.68 -12.61
C GLY A 288 -10.37 2.52 -12.00
N TRP A 289 -11.70 2.64 -11.87
CA TRP A 289 -12.56 1.54 -11.43
C TRP A 289 -12.48 0.34 -12.39
N ASN A 290 -12.54 0.57 -13.70
CA ASN A 290 -12.45 -0.48 -14.70
C ASN A 290 -11.10 -1.20 -14.66
N TYR A 291 -10.00 -0.48 -14.42
CA TYR A 291 -8.67 -1.07 -14.26
C TYR A 291 -8.54 -1.93 -13.01
N VAL A 292 -8.88 -1.41 -11.81
CA VAL A 292 -8.71 -2.18 -10.56
C VAL A 292 -9.66 -3.38 -10.46
N THR A 293 -10.76 -3.39 -11.21
CA THR A 293 -11.76 -4.49 -11.20
C THR A 293 -11.71 -5.41 -12.42
N SER A 294 -10.95 -5.06 -13.45
CA SER A 294 -10.75 -5.86 -14.67
C SER A 294 -9.37 -5.53 -15.26
N VAL A 295 -8.32 -6.12 -14.70
CA VAL A 295 -6.91 -5.80 -15.00
C VAL A 295 -6.54 -6.28 -16.39
N SER A 296 -6.00 -5.38 -17.21
CA SER A 296 -5.47 -5.68 -18.54
C SER A 296 -4.58 -4.53 -19.03
N HIS A 297 -3.81 -4.76 -20.11
CA HIS A 297 -3.09 -3.67 -20.78
C HIS A 297 -4.06 -2.56 -21.24
N LEU A 298 -5.19 -2.96 -21.83
CA LEU A 298 -6.22 -2.03 -22.31
C LEU A 298 -6.78 -1.15 -21.19
N THR A 299 -7.17 -1.74 -20.06
CA THR A 299 -7.73 -0.96 -18.94
C THR A 299 -6.70 -0.09 -18.22
N LYS A 300 -5.41 -0.48 -18.18
CA LYS A 300 -4.31 0.39 -17.74
C LYS A 300 -4.13 1.58 -18.69
N GLN A 301 -4.08 1.34 -20.01
CA GLN A 301 -3.97 2.41 -21.00
C GLN A 301 -5.15 3.39 -20.94
N LEU A 302 -6.38 2.89 -20.83
CA LEU A 302 -7.59 3.72 -20.70
C LEU A 302 -7.57 4.62 -19.44
N LEU A 303 -6.97 4.14 -18.35
CA LEU A 303 -6.71 4.93 -17.14
C LEU A 303 -5.62 5.99 -17.39
N ASP A 304 -4.46 5.59 -17.90
CA ASP A 304 -3.33 6.51 -18.09
C ASP A 304 -3.67 7.67 -19.05
N GLU A 305 -4.46 7.41 -20.10
CA GLU A 305 -4.99 8.45 -20.98
C GLU A 305 -5.99 9.40 -20.29
N ALA A 306 -6.79 8.91 -19.33
CA ALA A 306 -7.66 9.74 -18.52
C ALA A 306 -6.87 10.57 -17.49
N GLU A 307 -5.79 10.01 -16.90
CA GLU A 307 -4.90 10.73 -16.00
C GLU A 307 -4.12 11.86 -16.72
N GLU A 308 -3.65 11.61 -17.95
CA GLU A 308 -3.05 12.63 -18.82
C GLU A 308 -4.05 13.76 -19.14
N THR A 309 -5.30 13.38 -19.43
CA THR A 309 -6.40 14.32 -19.70
C THR A 309 -6.70 15.20 -18.49
N LEU A 310 -6.67 14.64 -17.27
CA LEU A 310 -6.77 15.39 -16.02
C LEU A 310 -5.56 16.34 -15.81
N GLY A 311 -4.33 15.88 -16.06
CA GLY A 311 -3.13 16.73 -15.96
C GLY A 311 -3.21 17.96 -16.89
N LYS A 312 -3.67 17.76 -18.13
CA LYS A 312 -3.93 18.83 -19.09
C LYS A 312 -5.03 19.79 -18.62
N PHE A 313 -6.11 19.28 -18.04
CA PHE A 313 -7.19 20.10 -17.49
C PHE A 313 -6.72 20.95 -16.30
N VAL A 314 -5.99 20.37 -15.33
CA VAL A 314 -5.42 21.10 -14.17
C VAL A 314 -4.50 22.23 -14.64
N LYS A 315 -3.63 21.96 -15.61
CA LYS A 315 -2.70 22.94 -16.18
C LYS A 315 -3.41 24.10 -16.90
N SER A 316 -4.52 23.83 -17.57
CA SER A 316 -5.32 24.89 -18.22
C SER A 316 -6.13 25.69 -17.20
N SER A 317 -6.85 25.02 -16.31
CA SER A 317 -7.69 25.67 -15.29
C SER A 317 -6.89 26.51 -14.29
N SER A 318 -5.69 26.06 -13.87
CA SER A 318 -4.80 26.88 -13.03
C SER A 318 -4.33 28.14 -13.76
N LYS A 319 -3.92 28.05 -15.03
CA LYS A 319 -3.58 29.23 -15.86
C LYS A 319 -4.75 30.19 -16.03
N GLN A 320 -5.97 29.68 -16.20
CA GLN A 320 -7.17 30.53 -16.22
C GLN A 320 -7.46 31.16 -14.85
N ALA A 321 -7.28 30.43 -13.74
CA ALA A 321 -7.44 30.96 -12.40
C ALA A 321 -6.43 32.08 -12.10
N LYS A 322 -5.20 32.02 -12.66
CA LYS A 322 -4.11 33.00 -12.43
C LYS A 322 -4.43 34.42 -12.90
N GLN A 323 -5.46 34.59 -13.75
CA GLN A 323 -6.03 35.86 -14.18
C GLN A 323 -6.75 36.63 -13.05
N PHE A 324 -7.28 35.92 -12.05
CA PHE A 324 -8.12 36.51 -10.99
C PHE A 324 -7.29 37.07 -9.82
N ASP A 325 -7.70 38.22 -9.29
CA ASP A 325 -7.11 38.82 -8.10
C ASP A 325 -7.71 38.20 -6.83
N ILE A 326 -7.02 37.19 -6.26
CA ILE A 326 -7.43 36.50 -5.03
C ILE A 326 -7.65 37.46 -3.85
N ALA A 327 -6.95 38.62 -3.83
CA ALA A 327 -7.08 39.60 -2.76
C ALA A 327 -8.35 40.46 -2.89
N ALA A 328 -8.95 40.52 -4.09
CA ALA A 328 -10.22 41.21 -4.34
C ALA A 328 -11.47 40.32 -4.07
N ILE A 329 -11.30 39.04 -3.75
CA ILE A 329 -12.40 38.12 -3.45
C ILE A 329 -12.78 38.23 -1.97
N GLU A 330 -13.94 38.84 -1.69
CA GLU A 330 -14.48 39.01 -0.33
C GLU A 330 -15.06 37.71 0.27
N ASP A 331 -15.65 36.85 -0.57
CA ASP A 331 -16.19 35.56 -0.15
C ASP A 331 -15.06 34.60 0.21
N LYS A 332 -14.96 34.23 1.49
CA LYS A 332 -13.95 33.30 2.01
C LYS A 332 -14.01 31.92 1.37
N SER A 333 -15.19 31.42 1.03
CA SER A 333 -15.39 30.12 0.36
C SER A 333 -14.87 30.16 -1.07
N LEU A 334 -15.24 31.21 -1.83
CA LEU A 334 -14.74 31.39 -3.19
C LEU A 334 -13.22 31.65 -3.21
N LYS A 335 -12.74 32.52 -2.30
CA LYS A 335 -11.31 32.79 -2.11
C LYS A 335 -10.54 31.52 -1.81
N ARG A 336 -11.04 30.68 -0.90
CA ARG A 336 -10.42 29.40 -0.55
C ARG A 336 -10.45 28.39 -1.71
N GLN A 337 -11.48 28.40 -2.55
CA GLN A 337 -11.49 27.63 -3.81
C GLN A 337 -10.45 28.13 -4.82
N PHE A 338 -10.21 29.44 -4.93
CA PHE A 338 -9.12 29.97 -5.78
C PHE A 338 -7.73 29.72 -5.18
N GLU A 339 -7.57 29.80 -3.85
CA GLU A 339 -6.36 29.32 -3.19
C GLU A 339 -6.13 27.85 -3.55
N LEU A 340 -7.15 27.01 -3.41
CA LEU A 340 -7.20 25.64 -3.92
C LEU A 340 -7.42 25.56 -5.46
N LEU A 341 -6.78 26.42 -6.26
CA LEU A 341 -6.72 26.23 -7.73
C LEU A 341 -5.43 26.65 -8.46
N LEU A 342 -4.38 27.14 -7.78
CA LEU A 342 -3.42 28.07 -8.41
C LEU A 342 -1.91 27.69 -8.45
N VAL A 343 -1.57 26.52 -7.93
CA VAL A 343 -0.30 25.74 -7.98
C VAL A 343 -0.62 24.81 -9.16
N GLU A 344 0.36 24.07 -9.63
CA GLU A 344 0.08 22.91 -10.49
C GLU A 344 0.76 21.64 -9.93
N GLY A 345 1.51 21.77 -8.83
CA GLY A 345 2.12 20.70 -8.06
C GLY A 345 3.37 20.28 -8.81
N ILE A 346 3.45 19.01 -9.18
CA ILE A 346 4.43 18.59 -10.18
C ILE A 346 4.00 18.99 -11.60
N ASN A 347 2.69 19.14 -11.89
CA ASN A 347 2.21 19.62 -13.21
C ASN A 347 2.64 21.07 -13.51
N ALA A 348 3.21 21.79 -12.54
CA ALA A 348 3.78 23.14 -12.70
C ALA A 348 5.02 23.17 -13.59
N LEU A 349 5.74 22.04 -13.66
CA LEU A 349 6.87 21.85 -14.56
C LEU A 349 6.45 22.06 -16.02
N ASP A 350 7.38 22.44 -16.87
CA ASP A 350 7.17 22.33 -18.32
C ASP A 350 7.02 20.85 -18.74
N GLU A 351 6.60 20.62 -19.99
CA GLU A 351 6.27 19.29 -20.49
C GLU A 351 7.45 18.32 -20.47
N ASN A 352 8.67 18.82 -20.71
CA ASN A 352 9.89 17.99 -20.68
C ASN A 352 10.22 17.56 -19.25
N ASP A 353 10.31 18.51 -18.32
CA ASP A 353 10.62 18.23 -16.92
C ASP A 353 9.51 17.41 -16.23
N PHE A 354 8.24 17.56 -16.63
CA PHE A 354 7.13 16.73 -16.14
C PHE A 354 7.24 15.27 -16.65
N ASN A 355 7.55 15.09 -17.93
CA ASN A 355 7.76 13.75 -18.48
C ASN A 355 9.00 13.09 -17.87
N GLU A 356 10.11 13.82 -17.71
CA GLU A 356 11.32 13.34 -17.03
C GLU A 356 11.02 12.94 -15.56
N TYR A 357 10.23 13.72 -14.83
CA TYR A 357 9.79 13.37 -13.48
C TYR A 357 9.06 12.02 -13.45
N ASN A 358 8.10 11.82 -14.36
CA ASN A 358 7.31 10.59 -14.40
C ASN A 358 8.18 9.38 -14.77
N GLU A 359 9.08 9.51 -15.75
CA GLU A 359 10.00 8.44 -16.13
C GLU A 359 11.03 8.13 -15.03
N LEU A 360 11.46 9.13 -14.24
CA LEU A 360 12.31 8.89 -13.07
C LEU A 360 11.59 8.14 -11.96
N GLN A 361 10.31 8.45 -11.68
CA GLN A 361 9.51 7.67 -10.74
C GLN A 361 9.37 6.21 -11.21
N LYS A 362 8.99 5.99 -12.48
CA LYS A 362 8.89 4.66 -13.09
C LYS A 362 10.21 3.90 -13.01
N LEU A 363 11.33 4.55 -13.37
CA LEU A 363 12.67 3.95 -13.36
C LEU A 363 13.08 3.48 -11.96
N ILE A 364 12.91 4.32 -10.94
CA ILE A 364 13.28 4.00 -9.56
C ILE A 364 12.40 2.86 -9.04
N ALA A 365 11.07 2.94 -9.22
CA ALA A 365 10.14 1.92 -8.74
C ALA A 365 10.27 0.58 -9.48
N LYS A 366 10.57 0.61 -10.79
CA LYS A 366 10.89 -0.58 -11.60
C LYS A 366 12.21 -1.21 -11.15
N ALA A 367 13.27 -0.42 -11.02
CA ALA A 367 14.57 -0.91 -10.54
C ALA A 367 14.51 -1.48 -9.12
N TYR A 368 13.61 -0.96 -8.28
CA TYR A 368 13.30 -1.54 -6.97
C TYR A 368 12.70 -2.95 -7.11
N ALA A 369 11.59 -3.09 -7.83
CA ALA A 369 10.91 -4.39 -8.02
C ALA A 369 11.77 -5.42 -8.77
N GLU A 370 12.53 -4.99 -9.78
CA GLU A 370 13.37 -5.85 -10.62
C GLU A 370 14.76 -6.14 -10.03
N THR A 371 15.16 -5.56 -8.89
CA THR A 371 16.48 -5.88 -8.32
C THR A 371 16.53 -7.33 -7.86
N SER A 372 17.49 -8.07 -8.41
CA SER A 372 17.90 -9.40 -7.98
C SER A 372 19.08 -9.34 -7.01
N VAL A 373 19.10 -10.23 -6.03
CA VAL A 373 20.11 -10.31 -4.97
C VAL A 373 20.63 -11.74 -4.84
N CYS A 374 21.93 -11.85 -4.63
CA CYS A 374 22.67 -13.10 -4.53
C CYS A 374 22.86 -13.47 -3.05
N GLU A 375 22.82 -14.76 -2.68
CA GLU A 375 23.04 -15.15 -1.28
C GLU A 375 24.52 -15.06 -0.84
N THR A 376 25.42 -15.19 -1.83
CA THR A 376 26.88 -15.05 -1.68
C THR A 376 27.46 -14.45 -2.95
N ASP A 377 28.62 -13.81 -2.86
CA ASP A 377 29.28 -13.13 -3.97
C ASP A 377 29.69 -14.07 -5.12
N ASN A 378 29.82 -15.37 -4.82
CA ASN A 378 30.17 -16.42 -5.77
C ASN A 378 28.95 -17.15 -6.36
N ALA A 379 27.72 -16.74 -6.04
CA ALA A 379 26.52 -17.39 -6.56
C ALA A 379 26.32 -17.08 -8.05
N THR A 380 26.25 -18.11 -8.89
CA THR A 380 25.97 -17.99 -10.34
C THR A 380 24.53 -17.62 -10.66
N ILE A 381 23.63 -17.75 -9.68
CA ILE A 381 22.20 -17.40 -9.77
C ILE A 381 21.86 -16.52 -8.57
N CYS A 382 21.19 -15.41 -8.82
CA CYS A 382 20.76 -14.44 -7.81
C CYS A 382 19.23 -14.39 -7.83
N PRO A 383 18.53 -15.34 -7.17
CA PRO A 383 17.11 -15.57 -7.39
C PRO A 383 16.22 -14.55 -6.67
N TYR A 384 16.68 -14.02 -5.53
CA TYR A 384 15.84 -13.27 -4.61
C TYR A 384 15.56 -11.86 -5.11
N ARG A 385 14.28 -11.48 -5.18
CA ARG A 385 13.80 -10.11 -5.33
C ARG A 385 13.54 -9.50 -3.95
N VAL A 386 13.24 -8.20 -3.92
CA VAL A 386 12.87 -7.48 -2.68
C VAL A 386 11.77 -8.18 -1.85
N PRO A 387 10.61 -8.61 -2.40
CA PRO A 387 9.60 -9.35 -1.61
C PRO A 387 10.13 -10.63 -0.96
N ASP A 388 10.99 -11.38 -1.66
CA ASP A 388 11.58 -12.61 -1.15
C ASP A 388 12.50 -12.29 0.05
N ILE A 389 13.31 -11.23 -0.07
CA ILE A 389 14.23 -10.78 0.98
C ILE A 389 13.48 -10.28 2.22
N VAL A 390 12.38 -9.54 2.04
CA VAL A 390 11.49 -9.14 3.15
C VAL A 390 10.96 -10.38 3.88
N SER A 391 10.46 -11.35 3.12
CA SER A 391 9.86 -12.58 3.65
C SER A 391 10.89 -13.46 4.37
N ILE A 392 12.11 -13.55 3.84
CA ILE A 392 13.23 -14.28 4.45
C ILE A 392 13.69 -13.58 5.73
N ILE A 393 13.97 -12.28 5.71
CA ILE A 393 14.52 -11.55 6.85
C ILE A 393 13.55 -11.51 8.05
N ALA A 394 12.23 -11.51 7.81
CA ALA A 394 11.23 -11.65 8.87
C ALA A 394 11.41 -12.95 9.68
N HIS A 395 11.66 -14.07 9.00
CA HIS A 395 11.76 -15.39 9.63
C HIS A 395 13.20 -15.80 9.97
N GLU A 396 14.20 -15.04 9.51
CA GLU A 396 15.61 -15.38 9.70
C GLU A 396 16.09 -15.19 11.15
N ASN A 397 16.80 -16.21 11.66
CA ASN A 397 17.41 -16.25 12.99
C ASN A 397 18.95 -16.47 12.92
N ASP A 398 19.53 -16.68 11.73
CA ASP A 398 20.97 -16.54 11.48
C ASP A 398 21.32 -15.06 11.27
N GLY A 399 21.95 -14.45 12.27
CA GLY A 399 22.37 -13.04 12.25
C GLY A 399 23.33 -12.72 11.09
N PRO A 400 24.44 -13.46 10.92
CA PRO A 400 25.31 -13.39 9.74
C PRO A 400 24.60 -13.54 8.37
N LYS A 401 23.54 -14.34 8.25
CA LYS A 401 22.73 -14.44 7.01
C LYS A 401 21.81 -13.24 6.81
N ALA A 402 21.11 -12.80 7.86
CA ALA A 402 20.33 -11.57 7.83
C ALA A 402 21.21 -10.35 7.47
N PHE A 403 22.42 -10.28 8.02
CA PHE A 403 23.43 -9.26 7.68
C PHE A 403 23.78 -9.26 6.19
N ARG A 404 24.14 -10.43 5.62
CA ARG A 404 24.49 -10.56 4.20
C ARG A 404 23.36 -10.08 3.28
N LEU A 405 22.14 -10.56 3.50
CA LEU A 405 20.97 -10.17 2.69
C LEU A 405 20.64 -8.67 2.82
N TRP A 406 20.73 -8.13 4.03
CA TRP A 406 20.48 -6.71 4.32
C TRP A 406 21.48 -5.78 3.62
N ILE A 407 22.74 -6.18 3.51
CA ILE A 407 23.81 -5.48 2.77
C ILE A 407 23.63 -5.64 1.26
N ALA A 408 23.51 -6.87 0.78
CA ALA A 408 23.49 -7.16 -0.66
C ALA A 408 22.30 -6.48 -1.38
N LEU A 409 21.15 -6.36 -0.71
CA LEU A 409 20.01 -5.56 -1.21
C LEU A 409 20.35 -4.07 -1.39
N ARG A 410 21.07 -3.47 -0.44
CA ARG A 410 21.45 -2.04 -0.48
C ARG A 410 22.50 -1.77 -1.52
N ASP A 411 23.51 -2.63 -1.62
CA ASP A 411 24.60 -2.50 -2.58
C ASP A 411 24.11 -2.76 -4.01
N ALA A 412 23.07 -3.60 -4.18
CA ALA A 412 22.40 -3.80 -5.45
C ALA A 412 21.49 -2.62 -5.88
N LEU A 413 20.98 -1.80 -4.95
CA LEU A 413 20.08 -0.67 -5.24
C LEU A 413 20.78 0.69 -5.23
N GLY A 414 21.39 1.06 -4.11
CA GLY A 414 21.83 2.42 -3.77
C GLY A 414 22.68 3.09 -4.86
N PRO A 415 23.85 2.53 -5.21
CA PRO A 415 24.76 3.12 -6.20
C PRO A 415 24.14 3.32 -7.60
N LYS A 416 23.11 2.53 -7.97
CA LYS A 416 22.41 2.67 -9.25
C LYS A 416 21.40 3.83 -9.25
N LEU A 417 20.83 4.14 -8.08
CA LEU A 417 19.66 5.02 -7.95
C LEU A 417 19.97 6.43 -7.41
N VAL A 418 21.16 6.68 -6.83
CA VAL A 418 21.58 8.02 -6.36
C VAL A 418 21.36 9.10 -7.42
N THR A 419 21.78 8.86 -8.66
CA THR A 419 21.70 9.85 -9.76
C THR A 419 20.25 10.15 -10.14
N SER A 420 19.43 9.11 -10.32
CA SER A 420 18.01 9.25 -10.67
C SER A 420 17.22 9.93 -9.55
N TYR A 421 17.46 9.55 -8.30
CA TYR A 421 16.82 10.17 -7.14
C TYR A 421 17.24 11.64 -6.98
N LYS A 422 18.51 11.99 -7.25
CA LYS A 422 18.95 13.39 -7.27
C LYS A 422 18.17 14.22 -8.28
N ARG A 423 18.05 13.73 -9.52
CA ARG A 423 17.29 14.43 -10.56
C ARG A 423 15.81 14.56 -10.20
N LEU A 424 15.21 13.54 -9.58
CA LEU A 424 13.85 13.58 -9.05
C LEU A 424 13.66 14.70 -8.00
N ILE A 425 14.59 14.82 -7.04
CA ILE A 425 14.59 15.90 -6.03
C ILE A 425 14.74 17.29 -6.67
N GLU A 426 15.62 17.44 -7.68
CA GLU A 426 15.77 18.70 -8.43
C GLU A 426 14.45 19.11 -9.11
N LEU A 427 13.76 18.17 -9.75
CA LEU A 427 12.47 18.39 -10.40
C LEU A 427 11.35 18.74 -9.39
N ILE A 428 11.28 18.03 -8.26
CA ILE A 428 10.32 18.35 -7.18
C ILE A 428 10.58 19.75 -6.63
N ASN A 429 11.85 20.13 -6.41
CA ASN A 429 12.22 21.47 -5.97
C ASN A 429 11.96 22.56 -7.02
N LYS A 430 12.09 22.28 -8.31
CA LYS A 430 11.66 23.20 -9.38
C LYS A 430 10.14 23.39 -9.37
N GLY A 431 9.38 22.30 -9.28
CA GLY A 431 7.92 22.34 -9.14
C GLY A 431 7.49 23.19 -7.93
N ALA A 432 8.03 22.90 -6.75
CA ALA A 432 7.76 23.65 -5.52
C ALA A 432 8.01 25.16 -5.65
N LYS A 433 9.08 25.57 -6.36
CA LYS A 433 9.40 27.00 -6.59
C LYS A 433 8.46 27.69 -7.58
N LEU A 434 8.03 26.99 -8.63
CA LEU A 434 6.99 27.47 -9.55
C LEU A 434 5.63 27.64 -8.84
N ASN A 435 5.43 26.88 -7.78
CA ASN A 435 4.28 26.91 -6.88
C ASN A 435 4.39 27.96 -5.76
N GLY A 436 5.50 28.69 -5.65
CA GLY A 436 5.73 29.72 -4.64
C GLY A 436 6.18 29.20 -3.26
N PHE A 437 6.59 27.93 -3.16
CA PHE A 437 7.26 27.38 -1.98
C PHE A 437 8.79 27.52 -2.12
N SER A 438 9.52 27.45 -1.00
CA SER A 438 11.00 27.41 -0.99
C SER A 438 11.56 26.13 -1.60
N ASP A 439 10.91 25.01 -1.32
CA ASP A 439 11.41 23.65 -1.53
C ASP A 439 10.25 22.61 -1.48
N GLY A 440 10.53 21.38 -1.89
CA GLY A 440 9.57 20.27 -1.89
C GLY A 440 9.02 19.92 -0.51
N GLY A 441 9.80 20.10 0.55
CA GLY A 441 9.38 19.86 1.93
C GLY A 441 8.38 20.91 2.42
N ALA A 442 8.57 22.18 2.07
CA ALA A 442 7.60 23.24 2.32
C ALA A 442 6.28 22.99 1.56
N MET A 443 6.36 22.53 0.31
CA MET A 443 5.18 22.10 -0.46
C MET A 443 4.46 20.92 0.22
N TRP A 444 5.20 19.90 0.68
CA TRP A 444 4.66 18.72 1.38
C TRP A 444 4.06 19.02 2.76
N ARG A 445 4.59 20.03 3.48
CA ARG A 445 4.05 20.46 4.78
C ARG A 445 2.84 21.38 4.69
N SER A 446 2.64 22.07 3.56
CA SER A 446 1.53 23.01 3.35
C SER A 446 0.10 22.50 3.68
N PRO A 447 -0.24 21.20 3.64
CA PRO A 447 -1.53 20.66 4.11
C PRO A 447 -1.70 20.64 5.64
N TYR A 448 -0.61 20.78 6.37
CA TYR A 448 -0.52 20.62 7.82
C TYR A 448 -0.29 21.97 8.53
N GLU A 449 0.37 22.92 7.87
CA GLU A 449 0.60 24.29 8.35
C GLU A 449 -0.69 25.10 8.60
N LEU A 450 -0.59 26.11 9.47
CA LEU A 450 -1.64 27.10 9.73
C LEU A 450 -1.80 28.12 8.59
N LEU A 451 -2.42 27.70 7.48
CA LEU A 451 -2.82 28.59 6.39
C LEU A 451 -4.05 29.46 6.74
N VAL A 452 -3.86 30.47 7.61
CA VAL A 452 -4.88 31.51 7.87
C VAL A 452 -5.01 32.46 6.66
N SER A 453 -3.87 32.85 6.08
CA SER A 453 -3.75 33.37 4.72
C SER A 453 -2.29 33.27 4.27
N ARG A 454 -1.98 33.01 2.99
CA ARG A 454 -0.58 33.07 2.50
C ARG A 454 0.01 34.49 2.47
N GLN A 455 -0.78 35.53 2.75
CA GLN A 455 -0.28 36.88 3.01
C GLN A 455 0.29 37.02 4.44
N GLU A 456 -0.19 36.19 5.37
CA GLU A 456 0.34 36.05 6.73
C GLU A 456 1.44 34.98 6.68
N LYS A 457 2.71 35.40 6.74
CA LYS A 457 3.83 34.46 6.80
C LYS A 457 3.76 33.70 8.13
N ALA A 458 3.60 32.39 8.08
CA ALA A 458 3.83 31.53 9.24
C ALA A 458 5.30 31.70 9.70
N GLU A 459 5.49 32.12 10.95
CA GLU A 459 6.82 32.29 11.55
C GLU A 459 7.38 30.92 11.92
N GLN A 460 8.30 30.40 11.09
CA GLN A 460 8.76 29.00 11.11
C GLN A 460 7.63 28.00 10.74
N SER A 461 7.98 26.73 10.51
CA SER A 461 6.99 25.69 10.20
C SER A 461 6.41 25.08 11.47
N ASP A 462 5.17 25.45 11.79
CA ASP A 462 4.37 24.94 12.90
C ASP A 462 4.28 23.40 12.82
N THR A 463 4.17 22.83 11.61
CA THR A 463 4.19 21.36 11.41
C THR A 463 5.45 20.70 11.97
N VAL A 464 6.64 21.28 11.77
CA VAL A 464 7.90 20.65 12.21
C VAL A 464 8.04 20.73 13.72
N VAL A 465 7.66 21.86 14.32
CA VAL A 465 7.64 22.03 15.78
C VAL A 465 6.60 21.10 16.41
N LEU A 466 5.43 20.93 15.79
CA LEU A 466 4.40 19.98 16.24
C LEU A 466 4.86 18.52 16.13
N LEU A 467 5.47 18.12 15.01
CA LEU A 467 6.03 16.77 14.84
C LEU A 467 7.10 16.49 15.91
N GLN A 468 7.96 17.46 16.23
CA GLN A 468 8.94 17.35 17.31
C GLN A 468 8.27 17.25 18.69
N LYS A 469 7.26 18.07 19.00
CA LYS A 469 6.46 17.98 20.24
C LYS A 469 5.86 16.59 20.40
N LEU A 470 5.19 16.08 19.36
CA LEU A 470 4.54 14.78 19.36
C LEU A 470 5.55 13.63 19.48
N TYR A 471 6.68 13.70 18.76
CA TYR A 471 7.76 12.72 18.91
C TYR A 471 8.24 12.64 20.37
N GLN A 472 8.47 13.76 21.05
CA GLN A 472 8.90 13.75 22.45
C GLN A 472 7.83 13.22 23.43
N GLN A 473 6.54 13.31 23.09
CA GLN A 473 5.48 12.68 23.89
C GLN A 473 5.47 11.15 23.77
N ILE A 474 5.78 10.60 22.59
CA ILE A 474 5.75 9.14 22.34
C ILE A 474 7.08 8.43 22.68
N ASN A 475 8.20 9.16 22.67
CA ASN A 475 9.55 8.66 22.89
C ASN A 475 9.70 7.85 24.21
N PRO A 476 9.11 8.21 25.36
CA PRO A 476 9.21 7.40 26.59
C PRO A 476 8.66 5.98 26.44
N PHE A 477 7.48 5.81 25.81
CA PHE A 477 6.91 4.49 25.52
C PHE A 477 7.77 3.74 24.50
N TYR A 478 8.21 4.41 23.43
CA TYR A 478 9.09 3.79 22.44
C TYR A 478 10.42 3.31 23.04
N LYS A 479 11.04 4.06 23.96
CA LYS A 479 12.24 3.62 24.69
C LYS A 479 12.03 2.38 25.56
N GLN A 480 10.84 2.20 26.15
CA GLN A 480 10.50 0.99 26.90
C GLN A 480 10.35 -0.24 25.98
N LEU A 481 9.67 -0.06 24.83
CA LEU A 481 9.47 -1.13 23.85
C LEU A 481 10.78 -1.54 23.15
N HIS A 482 11.60 -0.55 22.76
CA HIS A 482 12.95 -0.72 22.22
C HIS A 482 13.86 -1.47 23.18
N ALA A 483 13.89 -1.06 24.46
CA ALA A 483 14.69 -1.74 25.49
C ALA A 483 14.27 -3.21 25.68
N TYR A 484 12.96 -3.49 25.70
CA TYR A 484 12.44 -4.85 25.79
C TYR A 484 12.87 -5.70 24.59
N ILE A 485 12.59 -5.25 23.36
CA ILE A 485 12.97 -5.98 22.12
C ILE A 485 14.49 -6.18 22.03
N ARG A 486 15.30 -5.16 22.34
CA ARG A 486 16.76 -5.24 22.35
C ARG A 486 17.27 -6.37 23.26
N ARG A 487 16.61 -6.63 24.38
CA ARG A 487 16.94 -7.74 25.29
C ARG A 487 16.53 -9.11 24.75
N GLN A 488 15.48 -9.21 23.93
CA GLN A 488 15.05 -10.49 23.35
C GLN A 488 15.96 -10.94 22.19
N ILE A 489 16.51 -10.01 21.40
CA ILE A 489 17.33 -10.31 20.21
C ILE A 489 18.49 -11.32 20.49
N PRO A 490 19.31 -11.18 21.56
CA PRO A 490 20.34 -12.17 21.91
C PRO A 490 19.83 -13.60 22.16
N ALA A 491 18.58 -13.77 22.59
CA ALA A 491 17.98 -15.08 22.85
C ALA A 491 17.50 -15.76 21.56
N LEU A 492 17.05 -14.97 20.57
CA LEU A 492 16.55 -15.44 19.27
C LEU A 492 17.68 -15.80 18.31
N TYR A 493 18.69 -14.95 18.22
CA TYR A 493 19.82 -15.11 17.31
C TYR A 493 21.02 -15.84 17.94
N GLY A 494 21.12 -15.86 19.27
CA GLY A 494 22.29 -16.36 20.01
C GLY A 494 23.41 -15.31 20.13
N LEU A 495 24.08 -15.26 21.29
CA LEU A 495 25.09 -14.23 21.62
C LEU A 495 26.22 -14.10 20.59
N THR A 496 26.68 -15.21 19.99
CA THR A 496 27.75 -15.21 18.98
C THR A 496 27.36 -14.48 17.69
N ASN A 497 26.08 -14.46 17.36
CA ASN A 497 25.55 -13.95 16.10
C ASN A 497 25.14 -12.47 16.19
N VAL A 498 25.17 -11.89 17.40
CA VAL A 498 24.75 -10.50 17.69
C VAL A 498 25.89 -9.65 18.24
N SER A 499 27.13 -9.94 17.88
CA SER A 499 28.34 -9.26 18.40
C SER A 499 28.38 -7.73 18.20
N SER A 500 27.59 -7.19 17.26
CA SER A 500 27.43 -5.75 17.01
C SER A 500 26.34 -5.07 17.86
N LEU A 501 25.57 -5.86 18.62
CA LEU A 501 24.51 -5.43 19.53
C LEU A 501 25.07 -5.21 20.95
N THR A 502 24.62 -4.15 21.60
CA THR A 502 25.01 -3.80 22.97
C THR A 502 23.77 -3.67 23.84
N ARG A 503 23.90 -3.87 25.16
CA ARG A 503 22.76 -3.87 26.09
C ARG A 503 22.14 -2.49 26.31
N ASP A 504 22.89 -1.44 25.95
CA ASP A 504 22.64 -0.04 26.27
C ASP A 504 22.76 0.91 25.06
N GLY A 505 23.03 0.38 23.86
CA GLY A 505 23.20 1.14 22.60
C GLY A 505 22.16 0.81 21.52
N PRO A 506 22.26 1.42 20.33
CA PRO A 506 21.29 1.26 19.24
C PRO A 506 21.34 -0.14 18.61
N ILE A 507 20.19 -0.60 18.11
CA ILE A 507 20.04 -1.92 17.49
C ILE A 507 20.61 -1.89 16.06
N PRO A 508 21.49 -2.82 15.66
CA PRO A 508 21.89 -2.99 14.27
C PRO A 508 20.69 -3.40 13.40
N ALA A 509 20.38 -2.63 12.35
CA ALA A 509 19.13 -2.75 11.59
C ALA A 509 18.80 -4.17 11.08
N HIS A 510 19.81 -4.94 10.64
CA HIS A 510 19.62 -6.32 10.16
C HIS A 510 19.03 -7.30 11.20
N LEU A 511 19.12 -6.99 12.50
CA LEU A 511 18.59 -7.83 13.59
C LEU A 511 17.12 -7.57 13.90
N LEU A 512 16.46 -6.61 13.22
CA LEU A 512 15.08 -6.18 13.52
C LEU A 512 13.99 -6.94 12.73
N LYS A 513 14.33 -8.01 12.02
CA LYS A 513 13.37 -8.80 11.21
C LYS A 513 12.57 -8.00 10.15
N SER A 514 13.03 -6.80 9.80
CA SER A 514 12.54 -5.98 8.68
C SER A 514 13.74 -5.45 7.88
N ILE A 515 13.57 -5.26 6.57
CA ILE A 515 14.59 -4.59 5.75
C ILE A 515 14.78 -3.12 6.12
N ALA A 516 13.78 -2.48 6.73
CA ALA A 516 13.77 -1.07 7.13
C ALA A 516 13.85 -0.85 8.64
N GLY A 517 13.44 -1.84 9.45
CA GLY A 517 13.35 -1.70 10.91
C GLY A 517 12.11 -0.92 11.38
N ASP A 518 11.12 -0.77 10.50
CA ASP A 518 9.89 0.01 10.64
C ASP A 518 8.70 -0.77 11.21
N ASN A 519 8.69 -2.09 11.01
CA ASN A 519 7.69 -3.04 11.52
C ASN A 519 8.44 -4.21 12.20
N TRP A 520 8.03 -4.53 13.43
CA TRP A 520 8.65 -5.53 14.32
C TRP A 520 7.70 -6.71 14.61
N ILE A 521 6.57 -6.85 13.91
CA ILE A 521 5.54 -7.88 14.14
C ILE A 521 6.09 -9.31 14.15
N ALA A 522 7.15 -9.57 13.36
CA ALA A 522 7.82 -10.87 13.28
C ALA A 522 8.50 -11.32 14.60
N PHE A 523 8.65 -10.44 15.59
CA PHE A 523 9.06 -10.82 16.95
C PHE A 523 7.92 -11.35 17.83
N TYR A 524 6.65 -11.07 17.48
CA TYR A 524 5.51 -11.21 18.39
C TYR A 524 5.42 -12.60 19.04
N ARG A 525 5.45 -13.67 18.22
CA ARG A 525 5.30 -15.06 18.68
C ARG A 525 6.26 -15.43 19.81
N ASP A 526 7.54 -15.11 19.63
CA ASP A 526 8.61 -15.58 20.52
C ASP A 526 8.89 -14.61 21.69
N THR A 527 8.31 -13.40 21.64
CA THR A 527 8.55 -12.33 22.63
C THR A 527 7.32 -11.88 23.41
N LYS A 528 6.13 -12.45 23.12
CA LYS A 528 4.85 -12.02 23.70
C LYS A 528 4.84 -11.94 25.24
N PRO A 529 4.29 -10.86 25.84
CA PRO A 529 4.26 -10.63 27.28
C PRO A 529 3.78 -11.82 28.13
N PHE A 530 2.71 -12.50 27.70
CA PHE A 530 2.12 -13.66 28.37
C PHE A 530 1.96 -14.84 27.40
N GLN A 531 1.81 -16.07 27.91
CA GLN A 531 1.60 -17.23 27.02
C GLN A 531 0.17 -17.35 26.50
N ASP A 532 -0.82 -16.69 27.12
CA ASP A 532 -2.22 -16.69 26.68
C ASP A 532 -2.34 -16.32 25.18
N GLU A 533 -2.88 -17.23 24.36
CA GLU A 533 -3.17 -16.95 22.95
C GLU A 533 -4.40 -16.03 22.83
N ASP A 534 -4.41 -15.13 21.85
CA ASP A 534 -5.59 -14.33 21.55
C ASP A 534 -6.55 -15.10 20.63
N ASP A 535 -7.41 -15.91 21.26
CA ASP A 535 -8.44 -16.70 20.59
C ASP A 535 -9.53 -15.84 19.92
N LEU A 536 -9.58 -14.52 20.15
CA LEU A 536 -10.67 -13.64 19.73
C LEU A 536 -10.90 -13.66 18.21
N ALA A 537 -9.82 -13.59 17.41
CA ALA A 537 -9.92 -13.62 15.96
C ALA A 537 -10.50 -14.95 15.46
N ARG A 538 -10.07 -16.06 16.07
CA ARG A 538 -10.53 -17.42 15.75
C ARG A 538 -11.98 -17.64 16.16
N GLU A 539 -12.38 -17.21 17.37
CA GLU A 539 -13.79 -17.29 17.81
C GLU A 539 -14.73 -16.47 16.91
N VAL A 540 -14.30 -15.28 16.45
CA VAL A 540 -15.07 -14.45 15.52
C VAL A 540 -15.22 -15.12 14.15
N GLN A 541 -14.15 -15.70 13.59
CA GLN A 541 -14.18 -16.45 12.33
C GLN A 541 -15.06 -17.70 12.43
N ASP A 542 -14.88 -18.50 13.47
CA ASP A 542 -15.73 -19.64 13.85
C ASP A 542 -17.22 -19.25 13.87
N ASN A 543 -17.54 -18.13 14.51
CA ASN A 543 -18.92 -17.68 14.66
C ASN A 543 -19.50 -17.02 13.40
N PHE A 544 -18.69 -16.45 12.50
CA PHE A 544 -19.16 -16.11 11.16
C PHE A 544 -19.55 -17.37 10.37
N GLN A 545 -18.71 -18.41 10.38
CA GLN A 545 -19.00 -19.68 9.70
C GLN A 545 -20.26 -20.35 10.27
N LYS A 546 -20.36 -20.52 11.59
CA LYS A 546 -21.53 -21.11 12.29
C LYS A 546 -22.84 -20.34 12.08
N ARG A 547 -22.78 -19.11 11.54
CA ARG A 547 -23.91 -18.23 11.23
C ARG A 547 -24.27 -18.17 9.74
N ASN A 548 -23.59 -18.93 8.89
CA ASN A 548 -23.68 -18.81 7.43
C ASN A 548 -23.50 -17.36 6.95
N TYR A 549 -22.56 -16.64 7.58
CA TYR A 549 -22.37 -15.22 7.31
C TYR A 549 -21.66 -15.02 5.97
N THR A 550 -22.01 -13.96 5.26
CA THR A 550 -21.31 -13.54 4.03
C THR A 550 -20.60 -12.21 4.27
N VAL A 551 -19.62 -11.87 3.44
CA VAL A 551 -18.97 -10.56 3.50
C VAL A 551 -19.96 -9.45 3.13
N LYS A 552 -20.92 -9.68 2.20
CA LYS A 552 -22.09 -8.78 1.98
C LYS A 552 -22.83 -8.53 3.30
N ASN A 553 -23.00 -9.55 4.16
CA ASN A 553 -23.65 -9.42 5.47
C ASN A 553 -22.79 -8.67 6.51
N MET A 554 -21.46 -8.77 6.47
CA MET A 554 -20.57 -7.92 7.28
C MET A 554 -20.80 -6.44 6.94
N PHE A 555 -20.77 -6.09 5.65
CA PHE A 555 -21.07 -4.75 5.18
C PHE A 555 -22.51 -4.31 5.51
N LYS A 556 -23.53 -5.16 5.34
CA LYS A 556 -24.92 -4.86 5.75
C LYS A 556 -25.04 -4.60 7.26
N GLN A 557 -24.33 -5.34 8.10
CA GLN A 557 -24.41 -5.19 9.55
C GLN A 557 -23.71 -3.92 10.03
N THR A 558 -22.50 -3.64 9.54
CA THR A 558 -21.82 -2.37 9.77
C THR A 558 -22.67 -1.18 9.31
N TYR A 559 -23.39 -1.32 8.20
CA TYR A 559 -24.38 -0.34 7.75
C TYR A 559 -25.58 -0.19 8.70
N LYS A 560 -26.14 -1.29 9.23
CA LYS A 560 -27.19 -1.27 10.26
C LYS A 560 -26.70 -0.53 11.52
N THR A 561 -25.51 -0.83 12.04
CA THR A 561 -24.89 -0.14 13.18
C THR A 561 -24.71 1.36 12.93
N LEU A 562 -24.18 1.75 11.77
CA LEU A 562 -23.99 3.16 11.43
C LEU A 562 -25.33 3.91 11.28
N LYS A 563 -26.38 3.28 10.69
CA LYS A 563 -27.74 3.87 10.70
C LYS A 563 -28.30 4.03 12.11
N GLN A 564 -28.08 3.07 13.02
CA GLN A 564 -28.57 3.13 14.40
C GLN A 564 -27.98 4.32 15.18
N ILE A 565 -26.68 4.59 15.03
CA ILE A 565 -26.04 5.77 15.67
C ILE A 565 -26.32 7.09 14.95
N GLY A 566 -27.03 7.06 13.81
CA GLY A 566 -27.59 8.24 13.15
C GLY A 566 -26.99 8.61 11.78
N PHE A 567 -26.24 7.73 11.11
CA PHE A 567 -25.87 7.95 9.70
C PHE A 567 -27.07 7.71 8.76
N ASP A 568 -27.03 8.37 7.60
CA ASP A 568 -28.16 8.45 6.67
C ASP A 568 -28.20 7.26 5.68
N LYS A 569 -29.26 7.14 4.86
CA LYS A 569 -29.38 6.04 3.90
C LYS A 569 -28.41 6.23 2.72
N LEU A 570 -27.55 5.24 2.47
CA LEU A 570 -26.65 5.23 1.30
C LEU A 570 -27.43 4.93 0.00
N PRO A 571 -26.97 5.45 -1.17
CA PRO A 571 -27.60 5.18 -2.46
C PRO A 571 -27.46 3.70 -2.88
N SER A 572 -28.43 3.19 -3.64
CA SER A 572 -28.49 1.77 -4.04
C SER A 572 -27.29 1.31 -4.88
N SER A 573 -26.62 2.22 -5.60
CA SER A 573 -25.37 1.95 -6.31
C SER A 573 -24.27 1.38 -5.41
N PHE A 574 -24.26 1.73 -4.13
CA PHE A 574 -23.29 1.20 -3.18
C PHE A 574 -23.43 -0.31 -3.03
N TRP A 575 -24.66 -0.84 -3.04
CA TRP A 575 -24.92 -2.27 -2.92
C TRP A 575 -24.81 -3.00 -4.27
N THR A 576 -25.17 -2.35 -5.38
CA THR A 576 -25.21 -2.97 -6.71
C THR A 576 -23.93 -2.84 -7.54
N LYS A 577 -22.98 -1.98 -7.13
CA LYS A 577 -21.72 -1.74 -7.88
C LYS A 577 -20.43 -1.93 -7.07
N SER A 578 -20.51 -2.21 -5.77
CA SER A 578 -19.32 -2.50 -4.95
C SER A 578 -18.85 -3.94 -5.12
N ILE A 579 -17.56 -4.17 -4.91
CA ILE A 579 -16.92 -5.48 -4.88
C ILE A 579 -16.53 -5.78 -3.43
N PHE A 580 -17.38 -6.52 -2.73
CA PHE A 580 -17.19 -6.87 -1.31
C PHE A 580 -16.19 -8.03 -1.15
N THR A 581 -16.40 -9.13 -1.88
CA THR A 581 -15.47 -10.27 -2.02
C THR A 581 -14.70 -10.17 -3.34
N ARG A 582 -13.59 -10.92 -3.50
CA ARG A 582 -12.95 -11.11 -4.82
C ARG A 582 -13.95 -11.76 -5.79
N THR A 583 -13.88 -11.43 -7.08
CA THR A 583 -14.62 -12.16 -8.14
C THR A 583 -13.65 -12.95 -9.01
N TRP A 584 -13.84 -14.27 -9.11
CA TRP A 584 -12.91 -15.18 -9.77
C TRP A 584 -13.09 -15.34 -11.29
N SER A 585 -13.97 -14.55 -11.91
CA SER A 585 -14.22 -14.53 -13.35
C SER A 585 -13.39 -13.49 -14.12
N ARG A 586 -12.58 -12.67 -13.42
CA ARG A 586 -11.73 -11.61 -13.96
C ARG A 586 -10.54 -11.37 -13.04
N ASP A 587 -9.43 -10.89 -13.59
CA ASP A 587 -8.33 -10.36 -12.80
C ASP A 587 -8.64 -8.99 -12.20
N MET A 588 -8.27 -8.80 -10.94
CA MET A 588 -8.51 -7.57 -10.17
C MET A 588 -7.39 -7.34 -9.15
N LEU A 589 -7.04 -6.07 -8.95
CA LEU A 589 -6.07 -5.62 -7.95
C LEU A 589 -6.77 -5.55 -6.60
N CYS A 590 -6.68 -6.59 -5.76
CA CYS A 590 -7.41 -6.60 -4.49
C CYS A 590 -6.84 -5.62 -3.46
N TYR A 591 -5.51 -5.48 -3.37
CA TYR A 591 -4.86 -4.62 -2.38
C TYR A 591 -4.65 -3.16 -2.90
N PRO A 592 -4.69 -2.13 -2.03
CA PRO A 592 -5.39 -2.12 -0.76
C PRO A 592 -6.91 -2.15 -1.01
N PRO A 593 -7.69 -2.59 -0.02
CA PRO A 593 -9.11 -2.27 0.04
C PRO A 593 -9.34 -0.75 -0.04
N ALA A 594 -10.29 -0.30 -0.84
CA ALA A 594 -10.49 1.13 -1.11
C ALA A 594 -11.97 1.53 -1.29
N ALA A 595 -12.26 2.79 -0.96
CA ALA A 595 -13.55 3.46 -1.15
C ALA A 595 -13.45 4.55 -2.24
N TYR A 596 -14.50 4.67 -3.05
CA TYR A 596 -14.53 5.49 -4.26
C TYR A 596 -15.76 6.42 -4.28
N ASP A 597 -15.51 7.71 -4.53
CA ASP A 597 -16.49 8.69 -5.01
C ASP A 597 -16.40 8.73 -6.55
N MET A 598 -17.47 8.34 -7.24
CA MET A 598 -17.52 8.36 -8.72
C MET A 598 -17.85 9.76 -9.29
N ARG A 599 -17.74 10.81 -8.45
CA ARG A 599 -17.83 12.24 -8.78
C ARG A 599 -19.16 12.67 -9.40
N ASN A 600 -20.25 11.99 -9.08
CA ASN A 600 -21.60 12.31 -9.59
C ASN A 600 -22.66 12.42 -8.48
N GLU A 601 -22.25 12.58 -7.21
CA GLU A 601 -23.12 12.78 -6.02
C GLU A 601 -24.04 11.61 -5.66
N LEU A 602 -24.07 10.55 -6.48
CA LEU A 602 -25.04 9.46 -6.40
C LEU A 602 -24.43 8.05 -6.47
N ASP A 603 -23.20 7.91 -6.99
CA ASP A 603 -22.52 6.63 -7.20
C ASP A 603 -21.23 6.59 -6.36
N TYR A 604 -21.27 5.79 -5.29
CA TYR A 604 -20.17 5.53 -4.36
C TYR A 604 -19.98 4.03 -4.23
N ARG A 605 -18.73 3.56 -4.15
CA ARG A 605 -18.40 2.13 -4.23
C ARG A 605 -17.23 1.75 -3.34
N VAL A 606 -17.21 0.52 -2.84
CA VAL A 606 -15.99 -0.09 -2.26
C VAL A 606 -15.46 -1.21 -3.16
N LYS A 607 -14.15 -1.35 -3.20
CA LYS A 607 -13.43 -2.53 -3.68
C LYS A 607 -12.66 -3.08 -2.49
N ALA A 608 -13.19 -4.10 -1.84
CA ALA A 608 -12.66 -4.62 -0.58
C ALA A 608 -11.85 -5.90 -0.74
N CYS A 609 -12.34 -6.88 -1.51
CA CYS A 609 -11.81 -8.26 -1.49
C CYS A 609 -11.65 -8.83 -0.07
N ALA A 610 -12.61 -8.54 0.81
CA ALA A 610 -12.60 -8.96 2.20
C ALA A 610 -13.07 -10.43 2.37
N HIS A 611 -12.71 -11.04 3.49
CA HIS A 611 -13.04 -12.42 3.88
C HIS A 611 -13.77 -12.45 5.24
N LEU A 612 -14.14 -13.64 5.73
CA LEU A 612 -14.88 -13.83 6.98
C LEU A 612 -13.97 -13.90 8.22
N ASN A 613 -13.23 -12.82 8.50
CA ASN A 613 -12.34 -12.74 9.67
C ASN A 613 -12.49 -11.39 10.43
N LEU A 614 -11.82 -11.27 11.57
CA LEU A 614 -11.88 -10.09 12.43
C LEU A 614 -11.22 -8.82 11.82
N PRO A 615 -9.98 -8.86 11.28
CA PRO A 615 -9.40 -7.73 10.54
C PRO A 615 -10.28 -7.19 9.40
N ASP A 616 -10.89 -8.08 8.60
CA ASP A 616 -11.81 -7.71 7.53
C ASP A 616 -13.16 -7.17 8.07
N PHE A 617 -13.57 -7.55 9.27
CA PHE A 617 -14.73 -6.96 9.95
C PHE A 617 -14.49 -5.49 10.36
N GLU A 618 -13.31 -5.19 10.90
CA GLU A 618 -12.84 -3.83 11.18
C GLU A 618 -12.69 -3.01 9.89
N LEU A 619 -12.19 -3.64 8.83
CA LEU A 619 -12.09 -3.04 7.51
C LEU A 619 -13.45 -2.61 6.96
N THR A 620 -14.54 -3.38 7.20
CA THR A 620 -15.88 -2.93 6.79
C THR A 620 -16.28 -1.61 7.45
N HIS A 621 -15.91 -1.41 8.73
CA HIS A 621 -16.17 -0.16 9.47
C HIS A 621 -15.34 0.99 8.90
N LYS A 622 -14.03 0.75 8.69
CA LYS A 622 -13.11 1.71 8.05
C LYS A 622 -13.63 2.19 6.69
N LEU A 623 -14.02 1.26 5.81
CA LEU A 623 -14.48 1.56 4.45
C LEU A 623 -15.88 2.21 4.43
N LEU A 624 -16.83 1.79 5.26
CA LEU A 624 -18.14 2.45 5.29
C LEU A 624 -18.06 3.88 5.84
N VAL A 625 -17.24 4.13 6.85
CA VAL A 625 -17.04 5.48 7.39
C VAL A 625 -16.32 6.39 6.37
N HIS A 626 -15.46 5.82 5.52
CA HIS A 626 -14.87 6.51 4.36
C HIS A 626 -15.94 6.86 3.31
N ILE A 627 -16.81 5.90 2.95
CA ILE A 627 -17.94 6.13 2.04
C ILE A 627 -18.91 7.19 2.60
N TYR A 628 -19.20 7.17 3.90
CA TYR A 628 -19.99 8.21 4.53
C TYR A 628 -19.30 9.57 4.51
N TYR A 629 -17.97 9.66 4.66
CA TYR A 629 -17.26 10.93 4.50
C TYR A 629 -17.52 11.54 3.11
N TYR A 630 -17.31 10.76 2.04
CA TYR A 630 -17.58 11.20 0.66
C TYR A 630 -19.07 11.50 0.39
N TYR A 631 -19.98 10.69 0.94
CA TYR A 631 -21.42 10.90 0.77
C TYR A 631 -21.92 12.14 1.51
N MET A 632 -21.30 12.51 2.64
CA MET A 632 -21.69 13.67 3.43
C MET A 632 -21.13 14.98 2.87
N CYS A 633 -19.91 15.01 2.32
CA CYS A 633 -19.38 16.20 1.66
C CYS A 633 -19.95 16.44 0.23
N ARG A 634 -20.80 15.56 -0.30
CA ARG A 634 -21.33 15.62 -1.68
C ARG A 634 -21.95 16.97 -2.08
N GLU A 635 -22.55 17.70 -1.14
CA GLU A 635 -23.24 18.97 -1.38
C GLU A 635 -22.29 20.18 -1.35
N GLN A 636 -21.02 19.98 -0.96
CA GLN A 636 -19.99 21.02 -1.04
C GLN A 636 -19.62 21.35 -2.51
N PRO A 637 -19.03 22.53 -2.78
CA PRO A 637 -18.29 22.80 -4.01
C PRO A 637 -17.26 21.71 -4.29
N LEU A 638 -16.98 21.41 -5.57
CA LEU A 638 -16.18 20.25 -5.98
C LEU A 638 -14.80 20.15 -5.29
N LEU A 639 -14.09 21.29 -5.16
CA LEU A 639 -12.78 21.37 -4.51
C LEU A 639 -12.81 21.11 -2.99
N PHE A 640 -14.01 21.08 -2.39
CA PHE A 640 -14.24 20.77 -0.98
C PHE A 640 -14.79 19.36 -0.73
N ARG A 641 -15.00 18.55 -1.79
CA ARG A 641 -15.52 17.16 -1.72
C ARG A 641 -14.45 16.12 -1.34
N GLU A 642 -13.54 16.51 -0.46
CA GLU A 642 -12.45 15.68 0.09
C GLU A 642 -12.27 15.98 1.58
N ALA A 643 -11.33 15.30 2.24
CA ALA A 643 -11.03 15.54 3.64
C ALA A 643 -10.08 16.73 3.83
N THR A 644 -10.18 17.37 4.99
CA THR A 644 -9.37 18.55 5.39
C THR A 644 -7.86 18.37 5.22
N ASN A 645 -7.35 17.17 5.49
CA ASN A 645 -6.09 16.64 4.98
C ASN A 645 -6.16 15.10 4.91
N PRO A 646 -5.19 14.40 4.26
CA PRO A 646 -5.21 12.94 4.13
C PRO A 646 -5.14 12.18 5.47
N SER A 647 -4.53 12.77 6.50
CA SER A 647 -4.44 12.18 7.84
C SER A 647 -5.77 12.12 8.55
N PHE A 648 -6.59 13.18 8.44
CA PHE A 648 -7.82 13.32 9.21
C PHE A 648 -8.88 12.26 8.83
N LEU A 649 -9.00 11.95 7.53
CA LEU A 649 -9.85 10.85 7.05
C LEU A 649 -9.42 9.49 7.60
N THR A 650 -8.11 9.23 7.59
CA THR A 650 -7.54 7.99 8.14
C THR A 650 -7.76 7.91 9.66
N ALA A 651 -7.61 9.03 10.38
CA ALA A 651 -7.86 9.10 11.81
C ALA A 651 -9.32 8.83 12.18
N VAL A 652 -10.28 9.45 11.48
CA VAL A 652 -11.72 9.20 11.68
C VAL A 652 -12.08 7.75 11.36
N THR A 653 -11.63 7.22 10.22
CA THR A 653 -12.00 5.85 9.79
C THR A 653 -11.37 4.77 10.67
N ASN A 654 -10.11 4.93 11.10
CA ASN A 654 -9.47 4.03 12.08
C ASN A 654 -10.15 4.10 13.46
N ALA A 655 -10.57 5.28 13.93
CA ALA A 655 -11.25 5.40 15.22
C ALA A 655 -12.58 4.61 15.28
N PHE A 656 -13.31 4.52 14.17
CA PHE A 656 -14.49 3.65 14.07
C PHE A 656 -14.10 2.16 13.94
N ALA A 657 -13.02 1.85 13.22
CA ALA A 657 -12.53 0.47 13.08
C ALA A 657 -12.14 -0.15 14.43
N ILE A 658 -11.44 0.59 15.30
CA ILE A 658 -11.06 0.12 16.65
C ILE A 658 -12.29 -0.30 17.47
N ASN A 659 -13.41 0.41 17.34
CA ASN A 659 -14.66 0.07 18.06
C ASN A 659 -15.32 -1.22 17.54
N ALA A 660 -14.98 -1.72 16.35
CA ALA A 660 -15.47 -3.02 15.87
C ALA A 660 -14.93 -4.20 16.70
N ARG A 661 -13.79 -4.03 17.41
CA ARG A 661 -13.26 -5.01 18.38
C ARG A 661 -13.94 -4.97 19.75
N ASN A 662 -14.92 -4.08 19.98
CA ASN A 662 -15.51 -3.92 21.30
C ASN A 662 -16.29 -5.17 21.75
N ILE A 663 -16.04 -5.61 22.98
CA ILE A 663 -16.60 -6.82 23.59
C ILE A 663 -18.14 -6.86 23.56
N GLU A 664 -18.83 -5.78 23.95
CA GLU A 664 -20.30 -5.76 23.98
C GLU A 664 -20.90 -5.71 22.57
N TYR A 665 -20.23 -5.04 21.63
CA TYR A 665 -20.64 -5.04 20.22
C TYR A 665 -20.52 -6.44 19.58
N LEU A 666 -19.40 -7.14 19.82
CA LEU A 666 -19.20 -8.52 19.35
C LEU A 666 -20.16 -9.52 20.03
N LYS A 667 -20.48 -9.34 21.32
CA LYS A 667 -21.52 -10.11 22.04
C LYS A 667 -22.92 -9.83 21.48
N MET A 668 -23.29 -8.58 21.22
CA MET A 668 -24.58 -8.18 20.66
C MET A 668 -24.79 -8.82 19.28
N MET A 669 -23.75 -8.82 18.44
CA MET A 669 -23.72 -9.53 17.17
C MET A 669 -23.54 -11.06 17.31
N LYS A 670 -23.28 -11.54 18.53
CA LYS A 670 -23.08 -12.95 18.90
C LYS A 670 -21.94 -13.61 18.10
N LEU A 671 -20.91 -12.82 17.78
CA LEU A 671 -19.63 -13.25 17.21
C LEU A 671 -18.63 -13.74 18.27
N ILE A 672 -18.89 -13.42 19.54
CA ILE A 672 -18.24 -14.05 20.69
C ILE A 672 -19.29 -14.52 21.70
N THR A 673 -18.91 -15.52 22.48
CA THR A 673 -19.71 -16.18 23.52
C THR A 673 -19.15 -15.97 24.92
N SER A 674 -17.86 -15.64 25.02
CA SER A 674 -17.11 -15.55 26.28
C SER A 674 -16.34 -14.24 26.40
N GLU A 675 -16.16 -13.77 27.64
CA GLU A 675 -15.28 -12.63 27.94
C GLU A 675 -13.80 -13.03 28.05
N THR A 676 -13.47 -14.31 27.95
CA THR A 676 -12.10 -14.83 28.13
C THR A 676 -11.08 -14.30 27.13
N GLY A 677 -11.51 -13.76 25.98
CA GLY A 677 -10.65 -13.02 25.04
C GLY A 677 -10.11 -11.69 25.60
N PHE A 678 -10.75 -11.13 26.64
CA PHE A 678 -10.48 -9.79 27.17
C PHE A 678 -9.82 -9.83 28.56
N SER A 679 -9.09 -10.90 28.88
CA SER A 679 -8.25 -10.97 30.08
C SER A 679 -7.14 -9.90 30.05
N ARG A 680 -6.60 -9.50 31.21
CA ARG A 680 -5.48 -8.54 31.27
C ARG A 680 -4.27 -9.02 30.46
N SER A 681 -3.97 -10.32 30.47
CA SER A 681 -2.85 -10.88 29.71
C SER A 681 -3.08 -10.84 28.20
N LYS A 682 -4.28 -11.20 27.73
CA LYS A 682 -4.64 -11.12 26.31
C LYS A 682 -4.70 -9.68 25.79
N ILE A 683 -5.24 -8.74 26.58
CA ILE A 683 -5.21 -7.30 26.24
C ILE A 683 -3.76 -6.79 26.11
N ILE A 684 -2.85 -7.17 27.01
CA ILE A 684 -1.44 -6.76 26.93
C ILE A 684 -0.74 -7.43 25.74
N ASN A 685 -1.02 -8.71 25.44
CA ASN A 685 -0.51 -9.39 24.25
C ASN A 685 -1.00 -8.71 22.96
N ARG A 686 -2.30 -8.39 22.85
CA ARG A 686 -2.89 -7.68 21.70
C ARG A 686 -2.29 -6.28 21.52
N LEU A 687 -2.22 -5.48 22.58
CA LEU A 687 -1.58 -4.17 22.54
C LEU A 687 -0.09 -4.26 22.16
N TYR A 688 0.61 -5.31 22.60
CA TYR A 688 2.00 -5.55 22.21
C TYR A 688 2.12 -5.87 20.71
N MET A 689 1.22 -6.70 20.18
CA MET A 689 1.13 -7.01 18.75
C MET A 689 0.88 -5.73 17.92
N GLU A 690 -0.17 -4.97 18.26
CA GLU A 690 -0.49 -3.66 17.65
C GLU A 690 0.70 -2.68 17.73
N ALA A 691 1.42 -2.67 18.85
CA ALA A 691 2.56 -1.78 19.04
C ALA A 691 3.81 -2.18 18.22
N LEU A 692 4.04 -3.48 18.02
CA LEU A 692 5.11 -3.99 17.15
C LEU A 692 4.81 -3.80 15.66
N GLU A 693 3.55 -3.64 15.27
CA GLU A 693 3.16 -3.41 13.87
C GLU A 693 3.08 -1.91 13.51
N ASP A 694 2.25 -1.14 14.23
CA ASP A 694 1.97 0.26 13.89
C ASP A 694 2.79 1.29 14.68
N PHE A 695 2.93 1.10 16.01
CA PHE A 695 3.49 2.15 16.88
C PHE A 695 5.00 2.36 16.66
N VAL A 696 5.76 1.27 16.48
CA VAL A 696 7.22 1.32 16.19
C VAL A 696 7.53 2.00 14.85
N LYS A 697 6.54 2.14 13.97
CA LYS A 697 6.65 2.85 12.71
C LYS A 697 6.64 4.38 12.86
N LEU A 698 6.13 4.94 13.96
CA LEU A 698 6.03 6.40 14.13
C LEU A 698 7.42 7.08 14.18
N PRO A 699 8.44 6.57 14.89
CA PRO A 699 9.80 7.11 14.80
C PRO A 699 10.45 6.97 13.41
N PHE A 700 10.12 5.90 12.67
CA PHE A 700 10.57 5.74 11.27
C PHE A 700 9.94 6.81 10.37
N ASP A 701 8.62 7.00 10.44
CA ASP A 701 7.89 8.00 9.65
C ASP A 701 8.37 9.43 9.95
N PHE A 702 8.69 9.73 11.21
CA PHE A 702 9.31 11.00 11.60
C PHE A 702 10.74 11.13 11.06
N ALA A 703 11.58 10.10 11.18
CA ALA A 703 12.96 10.13 10.69
C ALA A 703 13.05 10.30 9.17
N VAL A 704 12.20 9.62 8.39
CA VAL A 704 12.23 9.69 6.93
C VAL A 704 11.74 11.04 6.38
N ASP A 705 10.76 11.68 7.01
CA ASP A 705 10.33 13.03 6.60
C ASP A 705 11.33 14.09 7.04
N MET A 706 11.88 14.01 8.26
CA MET A 706 12.97 14.92 8.67
C MET A 706 14.20 14.76 7.77
N TRP A 707 14.54 13.54 7.35
CA TRP A 707 15.61 13.29 6.38
C TRP A 707 15.28 13.90 5.00
N ARG A 708 14.08 13.66 4.45
CA ARG A 708 13.65 14.25 3.17
C ARG A 708 13.59 15.78 3.21
N PHE A 709 13.22 16.40 4.32
CA PHE A 709 13.23 17.86 4.45
C PHE A 709 14.63 18.45 4.28
N HIS A 710 15.65 17.89 4.96
CA HIS A 710 17.04 18.33 4.77
C HIS A 710 17.53 18.14 3.32
N ILE A 711 16.97 17.19 2.57
CA ILE A 711 17.28 16.98 1.14
C ILE A 711 16.58 18.03 0.27
N PHE A 712 15.34 18.39 0.57
CA PHE A 712 14.61 19.42 -0.15
C PHE A 712 15.18 20.83 0.09
N ASP A 713 15.51 21.18 1.34
CA ASP A 713 16.10 22.49 1.66
C ASP A 713 17.59 22.62 1.29
N GLY A 714 18.29 21.50 1.08
CA GLY A 714 19.68 21.45 0.65
C GLY A 714 20.70 21.30 1.77
N THR A 715 20.27 21.21 3.03
CA THR A 715 21.12 20.89 4.20
C THR A 715 21.83 19.54 4.05
N SER A 716 21.16 18.56 3.43
CA SER A 716 21.68 17.22 3.14
C SER A 716 21.92 17.04 1.65
N THR A 717 23.18 16.81 1.27
CA THR A 717 23.60 16.70 -0.14
C THR A 717 23.78 15.24 -0.54
N ASN A 718 23.87 14.95 -1.84
CA ASN A 718 24.06 13.57 -2.34
C ASN A 718 25.40 12.90 -1.94
N VAL A 719 26.23 13.56 -1.13
CA VAL A 719 27.44 13.03 -0.48
C VAL A 719 27.19 12.71 1.00
N THR A 720 26.22 13.38 1.64
CA THR A 720 25.88 13.22 3.06
C THR A 720 24.57 12.49 3.31
N TRP A 721 23.70 12.32 2.30
CA TRP A 721 22.39 11.65 2.42
C TRP A 721 22.40 10.38 3.27
N ASN A 722 23.40 9.50 3.08
CA ASN A 722 23.44 8.22 3.78
C ASN A 722 23.92 8.34 5.25
N SER A 723 24.86 9.24 5.54
CA SER A 723 25.28 9.52 6.91
C SER A 723 24.25 10.37 7.67
N ASP A 724 23.55 11.27 6.99
CA ASP A 724 22.39 11.99 7.53
C ASP A 724 21.23 11.03 7.83
N TRP A 725 20.94 10.07 6.94
CA TRP A 725 19.93 9.02 7.18
C TRP A 725 20.28 8.21 8.44
N TRP A 726 21.52 7.71 8.54
CA TRP A 726 21.92 6.91 9.69
C TRP A 726 21.97 7.71 10.99
N ARG A 727 22.41 8.98 10.96
CA ARG A 727 22.33 9.88 12.13
C ARG A 727 20.89 10.08 12.61
N LEU A 728 19.93 10.28 11.70
CA LEU A 728 18.52 10.51 12.06
C LEU A 728 17.82 9.21 12.51
N SER A 729 18.21 8.07 11.95
CA SER A 729 17.77 6.74 12.39
C SER A 729 18.24 6.41 13.81
N GLU A 730 19.51 6.67 14.11
CA GLU A 730 20.05 6.46 15.45
C GLU A 730 19.44 7.45 16.45
N LEU A 731 19.30 8.73 16.08
CA LEU A 731 18.74 9.77 16.94
C LEU A 731 17.28 9.52 17.33
N PHE A 732 16.43 9.11 16.38
CA PHE A 732 14.98 9.01 16.63
C PHE A 732 14.46 7.60 16.85
N GLN A 733 15.08 6.59 16.23
CA GLN A 733 14.63 5.19 16.28
C GLN A 733 15.53 4.32 17.17
N GLY A 734 16.74 4.77 17.51
CA GLY A 734 17.73 3.92 18.19
C GLY A 734 18.19 2.76 17.31
N ILE A 735 18.26 2.96 16.00
CA ILE A 735 18.65 1.96 14.99
C ILE A 735 19.88 2.47 14.25
N LYS A 736 20.92 1.63 14.16
CA LYS A 736 22.18 1.93 13.44
C LYS A 736 22.40 1.01 12.24
N SER A 737 23.25 1.44 11.31
CA SER A 737 23.85 0.54 10.32
C SER A 737 24.66 -0.55 11.05
N PRO A 738 24.65 -1.81 10.57
CA PRO A 738 25.49 -2.87 11.12
C PRO A 738 26.95 -2.83 10.66
N VAL A 739 27.29 -1.96 9.70
CA VAL A 739 28.65 -1.74 9.18
C VAL A 739 28.83 -0.28 8.79
N ASP A 740 30.07 0.22 8.79
CA ASP A 740 30.38 1.56 8.30
C ASP A 740 30.00 1.71 6.82
N ARG A 741 29.27 2.78 6.50
CA ARG A 741 28.80 3.07 5.14
C ARG A 741 29.58 4.20 4.47
N LYS A 742 29.74 4.12 3.17
CA LYS A 742 30.43 5.14 2.35
C LYS A 742 29.47 6.26 1.97
N SER A 743 30.02 7.40 1.57
CA SER A 743 29.28 8.51 0.95
C SER A 743 28.74 8.20 -0.46
N THR A 744 29.10 7.04 -1.03
CA THR A 744 28.59 6.50 -2.30
C THR A 744 27.38 5.58 -2.11
N ASP A 745 27.15 5.12 -0.89
CA ASP A 745 26.08 4.19 -0.55
C ASP A 745 24.79 5.01 -0.34
N PHE A 746 23.61 4.38 -0.51
CA PHE A 746 22.33 5.08 -0.40
C PHE A 746 21.25 4.13 0.13
N ASP A 747 21.32 3.86 1.43
CA ASP A 747 20.58 2.77 2.07
C ASP A 747 19.08 3.04 2.19
N ALA A 748 18.70 4.32 2.20
CA ALA A 748 17.30 4.74 2.30
C ALA A 748 16.47 4.32 1.06
N ILE A 749 17.09 4.18 -0.12
CA ILE A 749 16.37 3.71 -1.32
C ILE A 749 15.98 2.23 -1.26
N ALA A 750 16.42 1.48 -0.22
CA ALA A 750 15.93 0.13 0.04
C ALA A 750 14.48 0.10 0.59
N PHE A 751 13.86 1.25 0.89
CA PHE A 751 12.50 1.33 1.44
C PHE A 751 11.48 1.70 0.37
N SER A 752 10.38 0.95 0.28
CA SER A 752 9.26 1.21 -0.62
C SER A 752 8.69 2.63 -0.44
N THR A 753 8.61 3.14 0.80
CA THR A 753 8.24 4.52 1.16
C THR A 753 9.02 5.61 0.40
N ILE A 754 10.24 5.30 -0.06
CA ILE A 754 11.14 6.23 -0.74
C ILE A 754 11.30 5.87 -2.23
N ALA A 755 11.45 4.59 -2.56
CA ALA A 755 11.72 4.13 -3.93
C ALA A 755 10.45 3.91 -4.79
N GLN A 756 9.33 3.53 -4.16
CA GLN A 756 8.05 3.32 -4.84
C GLN A 756 7.08 4.46 -4.49
N THR A 757 6.68 4.54 -3.22
CA THR A 757 5.63 5.47 -2.75
C THR A 757 6.06 6.92 -2.92
N HIS A 758 7.19 7.35 -2.34
CA HIS A 758 7.65 8.74 -2.40
C HIS A 758 6.59 9.79 -1.92
N ALA A 759 5.75 9.41 -0.95
CA ALA A 759 4.76 10.29 -0.31
C ALA A 759 5.23 10.76 1.08
N PRO A 760 4.70 11.88 1.63
CA PRO A 760 5.03 12.37 2.98
C PRO A 760 4.55 11.38 4.05
N ALA A 761 5.46 10.89 4.88
CA ALA A 761 5.17 9.87 5.89
C ALA A 761 4.36 10.41 7.08
N MET A 762 4.41 11.73 7.32
CA MET A 762 3.59 12.42 8.32
C MET A 762 2.08 12.22 8.12
N LYS A 763 1.63 11.81 6.91
CA LYS A 763 0.27 11.33 6.65
C LYS A 763 -0.14 10.29 7.69
N HIS A 764 0.70 9.27 7.89
CA HIS A 764 0.46 8.18 8.85
C HIS A 764 0.66 8.67 10.29
N PHE A 765 1.77 9.35 10.57
CA PHE A 765 2.10 9.85 11.92
C PHE A 765 0.98 10.68 12.56
N PHE A 766 0.44 11.67 11.83
CA PHE A 766 -0.67 12.48 12.31
C PHE A 766 -1.99 11.69 12.36
N ALA A 767 -2.25 10.79 11.41
CA ALA A 767 -3.46 9.98 11.41
C ALA A 767 -3.54 9.10 12.65
N TYR A 768 -2.45 8.39 12.93
CA TYR A 768 -2.36 7.44 14.03
C TYR A 768 -2.54 8.14 15.38
N ILE A 769 -1.92 9.29 15.62
CA ILE A 769 -2.11 10.02 16.88
C ILE A 769 -3.54 10.59 17.00
N MET A 770 -4.07 11.21 15.94
CA MET A 770 -5.42 11.79 15.97
C MET A 770 -6.52 10.72 16.14
N GLN A 771 -6.32 9.48 15.67
CA GLN A 771 -7.36 8.43 15.76
C GLN A 771 -7.72 8.14 17.22
N PHE A 772 -6.75 8.21 18.15
CA PHE A 772 -7.01 7.99 19.58
C PHE A 772 -7.67 9.20 20.24
N GLN A 773 -7.34 10.43 19.82
CA GLN A 773 -8.07 11.63 20.28
C GLN A 773 -9.56 11.57 19.85
N ILE A 774 -9.84 11.11 18.63
CA ILE A 774 -11.20 10.91 18.11
C ILE A 774 -11.89 9.73 18.82
N LEU A 775 -11.18 8.61 19.05
CA LEU A 775 -11.68 7.47 19.82
C LEU A 775 -12.08 7.87 21.24
N LYS A 776 -11.26 8.70 21.92
CA LYS A 776 -11.58 9.23 23.25
C LYS A 776 -12.79 10.17 23.26
N ALA A 777 -13.00 10.93 22.18
CA ALA A 777 -14.20 11.75 22.02
C ALA A 777 -15.46 10.92 21.69
N LEU A 778 -15.32 9.78 21.01
CA LEU A 778 -16.39 8.78 20.80
C LEU A 778 -16.73 8.04 22.10
N CYS A 779 -15.73 7.73 22.91
CA CYS A 779 -15.81 6.87 24.09
C CYS A 779 -15.46 7.61 25.41
N PRO A 780 -16.11 8.74 25.75
CA PRO A 780 -15.69 9.61 26.86
C PRO A 780 -15.82 8.98 28.26
N ASN A 781 -16.59 7.89 28.39
CA ASN A 781 -16.82 7.17 29.64
C ASN A 781 -16.06 5.83 29.72
N ALA A 782 -15.18 5.52 28.76
CA ALA A 782 -14.46 4.24 28.75
C ALA A 782 -13.41 4.19 29.87
N THR A 783 -13.53 3.23 30.79
CA THR A 783 -12.55 3.02 31.87
C THR A 783 -11.23 2.41 31.40
N ASN A 784 -11.22 1.85 30.19
CA ASN A 784 -10.02 1.40 29.49
C ASN A 784 -10.22 1.64 27.99
N LEU A 785 -9.53 2.65 27.45
CA LEU A 785 -9.65 3.04 26.04
C LEU A 785 -9.17 1.94 25.08
N SER A 786 -8.34 1.00 25.54
CA SER A 786 -7.82 -0.13 24.73
C SER A 786 -8.90 -1.04 24.14
N ASN A 787 -10.13 -1.00 24.68
CA ASN A 787 -11.26 -1.84 24.24
C ASN A 787 -12.32 -1.02 23.48
N GLY A 788 -12.05 0.26 23.20
CA GLY A 788 -13.03 1.20 22.64
C GLY A 788 -14.31 1.28 23.48
N CYS A 789 -15.44 1.46 22.81
CA CYS A 789 -16.77 1.39 23.37
C CYS A 789 -17.76 0.82 22.35
N MET A 790 -18.92 0.36 22.81
CA MET A 790 -20.06 0.18 21.93
C MET A 790 -20.50 1.57 21.46
N LEU A 791 -20.51 1.82 20.15
CA LEU A 791 -20.89 3.13 19.62
C LEU A 791 -22.40 3.34 19.74
N GLU A 792 -22.76 4.44 20.39
CA GLU A 792 -24.15 4.90 20.54
C GLU A 792 -24.34 6.26 19.85
N ARG A 793 -25.61 6.63 19.61
CA ARG A 793 -25.93 7.97 19.10
C ARG A 793 -25.57 9.02 20.16
N SER A 794 -24.54 9.82 19.88
CA SER A 794 -23.99 10.79 20.81
C SER A 794 -23.68 12.14 20.13
N PRO A 795 -23.50 13.23 20.91
CA PRO A 795 -23.04 14.50 20.37
C PRO A 795 -21.69 14.41 19.64
N ALA A 796 -20.85 13.41 19.95
CA ALA A 796 -19.62 13.16 19.22
C ALA A 796 -19.87 12.64 17.80
N ILE A 797 -20.86 11.75 17.61
CA ILE A 797 -21.30 11.32 16.27
C ILE A 797 -21.86 12.50 15.48
N ASP A 798 -22.74 13.33 16.07
CA ASP A 798 -23.30 14.50 15.39
C ASP A 798 -22.21 15.54 15.02
N LYS A 799 -21.18 15.72 15.87
CA LYS A 799 -19.98 16.52 15.56
C LYS A 799 -19.16 15.95 14.39
N ILE A 800 -18.90 14.64 14.40
CA ILE A 800 -18.16 13.95 13.32
C ILE A 800 -18.92 14.05 12.00
N LYS A 801 -20.24 13.79 12.02
CA LYS A 801 -21.16 14.00 10.89
C LYS A 801 -21.08 15.43 10.34
N LYS A 802 -21.09 16.44 11.22
CA LYS A 802 -20.93 17.86 10.82
C LYS A 802 -19.58 18.12 10.13
N VAL A 803 -18.49 17.55 10.63
CA VAL A 803 -17.15 17.69 10.02
C VAL A 803 -17.08 17.00 8.66
N MET A 804 -17.61 15.79 8.52
CA MET A 804 -17.70 15.10 7.24
C MET A 804 -18.47 15.94 6.20
N ALA A 805 -19.57 16.57 6.60
CA ALA A 805 -20.36 17.43 5.72
C ALA A 805 -19.64 18.74 5.31
N LEU A 806 -18.62 19.18 6.05
CA LEU A 806 -17.82 20.36 5.72
C LEU A 806 -16.67 20.04 4.74
N GLY A 807 -16.14 18.82 4.74
CA GLY A 807 -15.01 18.43 3.89
C GLY A 807 -13.80 19.35 4.09
N SER A 808 -13.07 19.66 3.02
CA SER A 808 -11.91 20.57 3.04
C SER A 808 -12.24 22.07 2.97
N SER A 809 -13.51 22.45 3.22
CA SER A 809 -13.89 23.88 3.41
C SER A 809 -13.38 24.49 4.72
N ILE A 810 -12.99 23.65 5.69
CA ILE A 810 -12.38 24.02 6.97
C ILE A 810 -10.97 23.44 7.10
N THR A 811 -10.17 23.95 8.03
CA THR A 811 -8.86 23.36 8.33
C THR A 811 -8.99 22.06 9.14
N TRP A 812 -7.96 21.22 9.06
CA TRP A 812 -7.92 19.96 9.82
C TRP A 812 -7.89 20.17 11.34
N ARG A 813 -7.36 21.31 11.82
CA ARG A 813 -7.38 21.71 13.24
C ARG A 813 -8.77 22.15 13.71
N GLU A 814 -9.54 22.86 12.89
CA GLU A 814 -10.93 23.21 13.18
C GLU A 814 -11.84 21.96 13.16
N ALA A 815 -11.57 21.04 12.24
CA ALA A 815 -12.23 19.74 12.21
C ALA A 815 -11.96 18.92 13.48
N LEU A 816 -10.72 18.93 13.98
CA LEU A 816 -10.35 18.32 15.27
C LEU A 816 -11.06 19.04 16.44
N GLU A 817 -11.06 20.37 16.46
CA GLU A 817 -11.71 21.19 17.50
C GLU A 817 -13.22 20.95 17.60
N ILE A 818 -13.92 20.83 16.47
CA ILE A 818 -15.35 20.52 16.46
C ILE A 818 -15.62 19.16 17.14
N ILE A 819 -14.78 18.15 16.92
CA ILE A 819 -14.91 16.83 17.55
C ILE A 819 -14.49 16.89 19.02
N ILE A 820 -13.20 17.12 19.29
CA ILE A 820 -12.58 16.89 20.60
C ILE A 820 -12.63 18.11 21.54
N GLY A 821 -12.94 19.31 21.01
CA GLY A 821 -12.92 20.56 21.78
C GLY A 821 -11.56 21.28 21.83
N SER A 822 -10.57 20.88 21.03
CA SER A 822 -9.25 21.52 20.95
C SER A 822 -8.64 21.46 19.54
N LYS A 823 -7.85 22.47 19.16
CA LYS A 823 -7.03 22.53 17.93
C LYS A 823 -5.68 21.81 18.04
N GLU A 824 -5.34 21.30 19.22
CA GLU A 824 -4.06 20.63 19.48
C GLU A 824 -4.13 19.13 19.18
N VAL A 825 -3.20 18.65 18.35
CA VAL A 825 -2.83 17.23 18.32
C VAL A 825 -1.96 16.94 19.52
N ASP A 826 -2.25 15.84 20.20
CA ASP A 826 -1.59 15.44 21.44
C ASP A 826 -1.67 13.91 21.60
N ALA A 827 -0.58 13.28 22.01
CA ALA A 827 -0.48 11.83 22.11
C ALA A 827 -1.07 11.22 23.40
N SER A 828 -1.57 12.01 24.35
CA SER A 828 -2.10 11.50 25.64
C SER A 828 -3.18 10.43 25.47
N ALA A 829 -4.10 10.58 24.51
CA ALA A 829 -5.13 9.57 24.24
C ALA A 829 -4.56 8.26 23.66
N MET A 830 -3.46 8.32 22.90
CA MET A 830 -2.75 7.13 22.41
C MET A 830 -1.99 6.44 23.56
N LEU A 831 -1.34 7.22 24.42
CA LEU A 831 -0.66 6.69 25.61
C LEU A 831 -1.66 6.05 26.59
N GLU A 832 -2.85 6.63 26.75
CA GLU A 832 -3.97 6.07 27.52
C GLU A 832 -4.47 4.73 26.95
N TYR A 833 -4.60 4.63 25.62
CA TYR A 833 -4.94 3.38 24.93
C TYR A 833 -3.88 2.28 25.16
N TYR A 834 -2.59 2.64 25.10
CA TYR A 834 -1.47 1.72 25.36
C TYR A 834 -1.09 1.57 26.84
N GLN A 835 -1.73 2.26 27.78
CA GLN A 835 -1.34 2.29 29.20
C GLN A 835 -1.21 0.89 29.85
N PRO A 836 -2.07 -0.12 29.56
CA PRO A 836 -1.90 -1.47 30.10
C PRO A 836 -0.57 -2.13 29.68
N LEU A 837 -0.09 -1.85 28.45
CA LEU A 837 1.18 -2.32 27.94
C LEU A 837 2.36 -1.49 28.47
N ILE A 838 2.25 -0.16 28.47
CA ILE A 838 3.29 0.76 28.98
C ILE A 838 3.66 0.35 30.41
N SER A 839 2.67 0.23 31.29
CA SER A 839 2.85 -0.14 32.69
C SER A 839 3.53 -1.52 32.85
N TRP A 840 3.27 -2.46 31.93
CA TRP A 840 3.86 -3.79 31.94
C TRP A 840 5.30 -3.79 31.43
N LEU A 841 5.62 -3.03 30.37
CA LEU A 841 6.98 -2.86 29.87
C LEU A 841 7.87 -2.18 30.93
N GLU A 842 7.34 -1.18 31.63
CA GLU A 842 8.03 -0.52 32.74
C GLU A 842 8.34 -1.49 33.88
N GLU A 843 7.36 -2.30 34.32
CA GLU A 843 7.55 -3.33 35.34
C GLU A 843 8.58 -4.40 34.90
N ALA A 844 8.45 -4.91 33.67
CA ALA A 844 9.32 -5.94 33.12
C ALA A 844 10.77 -5.46 32.95
N ASN A 845 10.97 -4.28 32.38
CA ASN A 845 12.31 -3.73 32.17
C ASN A 845 12.98 -3.33 33.50
N ALA A 846 12.24 -2.77 34.45
CA ALA A 846 12.78 -2.42 35.77
C ALA A 846 13.21 -3.66 36.57
N LYS A 847 12.37 -4.70 36.59
CA LYS A 847 12.64 -6.00 37.23
C LYS A 847 13.90 -6.66 36.69
N GLU A 848 14.09 -6.63 35.37
CA GLU A 848 15.19 -7.30 34.68
C GLU A 848 16.39 -6.36 34.45
N HIS A 849 16.36 -5.17 35.08
CA HIS A 849 17.41 -4.14 35.08
C HIS A 849 17.87 -3.69 33.68
N VAL A 850 16.95 -3.64 32.73
CA VAL A 850 17.22 -3.29 31.33
C VAL A 850 17.49 -1.79 31.20
N TYR A 851 18.54 -1.43 30.45
CA TYR A 851 18.83 -0.02 30.13
C TYR A 851 17.73 0.54 29.21
N ILE A 852 17.19 1.73 29.51
CA ILE A 852 16.09 2.36 28.77
C ILE A 852 16.64 3.43 27.83
N GLY A 853 16.34 3.34 26.53
CA GLY A 853 17.02 4.14 25.51
C GLY A 853 18.31 3.49 25.02
N TRP A 854 19.14 4.23 24.29
CA TRP A 854 20.25 3.72 23.48
C TRP A 854 21.51 4.62 23.50
N ASP A 855 21.59 5.47 24.52
CA ASP A 855 22.61 6.48 24.80
C ASP A 855 23.69 6.00 25.82
N GLY A 856 23.83 4.68 25.97
CA GLY A 856 24.77 4.04 26.88
C GLY A 856 26.22 3.95 26.37
N PHE A 857 27.03 3.16 27.08
CA PHE A 857 28.48 3.06 26.85
C PHE A 857 28.89 1.96 25.83
N GLY A 858 27.93 1.30 25.20
CA GLY A 858 28.18 0.23 24.23
C GLY A 858 28.65 -1.08 24.88
N LYS A 859 28.06 -1.45 26.02
CA LYS A 859 28.44 -2.66 26.77
C LYS A 859 27.83 -3.91 26.10
N PRO A 860 28.59 -4.99 25.83
CA PRO A 860 28.04 -6.24 25.31
C PRO A 860 27.08 -6.87 26.34
N PHE A 861 26.15 -7.70 25.89
CA PHE A 861 25.33 -8.53 26.77
C PHE A 861 26.17 -9.60 27.48
N THR A 862 25.78 -9.98 28.70
CA THR A 862 26.26 -11.18 29.40
C THR A 862 25.25 -12.31 29.32
N GLU A 863 25.69 -13.56 29.46
CA GLU A 863 24.81 -14.75 29.45
C GLU A 863 23.66 -14.65 30.48
N SER A 864 23.90 -14.01 31.63
CA SER A 864 22.88 -13.78 32.67
C SER A 864 21.82 -12.73 32.31
N GLU A 865 22.09 -11.85 31.34
CA GLU A 865 21.13 -10.84 30.87
C GLU A 865 20.24 -11.37 29.75
N VAL A 866 20.67 -12.42 29.04
CA VAL A 866 19.89 -13.05 27.96
C VAL A 866 18.66 -13.74 28.56
N PRO A 867 17.43 -13.37 28.15
CA PRO A 867 16.23 -14.06 28.60
C PRO A 867 16.20 -15.48 28.02
N LYS A 868 15.66 -16.44 28.77
CA LYS A 868 15.30 -17.73 28.19
C LYS A 868 14.10 -17.54 27.29
N LEU A 869 14.21 -17.94 26.02
CA LEU A 869 13.03 -18.12 25.17
C LEU A 869 12.07 -19.08 25.88
N ARG A 870 10.77 -18.80 25.79
CA ARG A 870 9.75 -19.70 26.33
C ARG A 870 9.57 -20.87 25.37
N GLU A 871 9.39 -22.08 25.90
CA GLU A 871 9.14 -23.26 25.08
C GLU A 871 7.79 -23.13 24.36
N ASN A 872 7.83 -23.01 23.03
CA ASN A 872 6.64 -22.99 22.18
C ASN A 872 6.09 -24.42 22.05
N THR A 873 5.11 -24.76 22.89
CA THR A 873 4.35 -26.03 22.77
C THR A 873 3.22 -25.96 21.73
N ALA A 874 2.92 -24.78 21.19
CA ALA A 874 2.05 -24.61 20.04
C ALA A 874 2.82 -24.96 18.75
N SER A 875 2.17 -25.71 17.85
CA SER A 875 2.74 -26.06 16.54
C SER A 875 3.00 -24.82 15.68
N MET A 876 3.66 -24.98 14.52
CA MET A 876 4.00 -23.84 13.65
C MET A 876 2.78 -23.23 12.93
N ASP A 877 1.61 -23.83 13.06
CA ASP A 877 0.51 -23.65 12.12
C ASP A 877 -0.28 -22.35 12.33
N THR A 878 -0.32 -21.80 13.55
CA THR A 878 -1.23 -20.69 13.93
C THR A 878 -0.97 -19.34 13.22
N PHE A 879 0.21 -19.13 12.65
CA PHE A 879 0.46 -17.99 11.74
C PHE A 879 0.38 -18.39 10.25
N SER A 880 0.54 -19.68 9.95
CA SER A 880 0.19 -20.27 8.66
C SER A 880 -1.33 -20.42 8.47
N GLU A 881 -2.15 -20.16 9.50
CA GLU A 881 -3.63 -20.21 9.43
C GLU A 881 -4.24 -19.19 8.45
N ILE A 882 -3.45 -18.21 7.97
CA ILE A 882 -3.80 -17.36 6.81
C ILE A 882 -3.97 -18.20 5.52
N LEU A 883 -3.30 -19.36 5.45
CA LEU A 883 -3.54 -20.44 4.48
C LEU A 883 -4.04 -21.71 5.21
N SER A 884 -4.87 -21.55 6.24
CA SER A 884 -5.45 -22.69 6.96
C SER A 884 -6.21 -23.61 6.02
N GLU A 885 -6.00 -24.93 6.19
CA GLU A 885 -6.82 -25.96 5.56
C GLU A 885 -8.30 -25.84 5.95
N THR A 886 -8.67 -25.02 6.93
CA THR A 886 -10.06 -24.71 7.30
C THR A 886 -10.70 -23.60 6.46
N GLN A 887 -9.92 -22.72 5.82
CA GLN A 887 -10.45 -21.63 4.99
C GLN A 887 -10.37 -21.92 3.50
N PHE A 888 -9.32 -22.60 3.03
CA PHE A 888 -9.07 -22.83 1.61
C PHE A 888 -8.98 -24.31 1.27
N ALA A 889 -9.34 -24.64 0.03
CA ALA A 889 -9.12 -25.95 -0.56
C ALA A 889 -8.43 -25.81 -1.93
N PHE A 890 -7.39 -26.61 -2.14
CA PHE A 890 -6.72 -26.73 -3.44
C PHE A 890 -7.56 -27.58 -4.40
N PRO A 891 -7.31 -27.56 -5.73
CA PRO A 891 -7.99 -28.46 -6.65
C PRO A 891 -7.88 -29.92 -6.19
N GLY A 892 -8.96 -30.68 -6.35
CA GLY A 892 -9.09 -32.06 -5.82
C GLY A 892 -9.32 -32.16 -4.30
N GLY A 893 -9.26 -31.06 -3.55
CA GLY A 893 -9.53 -31.01 -2.10
C GLY A 893 -11.02 -30.88 -1.76
N ASP A 894 -11.38 -31.24 -0.52
CA ASP A 894 -12.74 -31.14 0.03
C ASP A 894 -13.10 -29.69 0.40
N CYS A 895 -14.20 -29.19 -0.16
CA CYS A 895 -14.73 -27.84 0.06
C CYS A 895 -16.06 -27.79 0.83
N SER A 896 -16.56 -28.92 1.35
CA SER A 896 -17.85 -29.05 2.06
C SER A 896 -18.10 -28.00 3.15
N ASN A 897 -17.06 -27.65 3.93
CA ASN A 897 -17.14 -26.71 5.05
C ASN A 897 -17.06 -25.22 4.63
N SER A 898 -17.62 -24.87 3.46
CA SER A 898 -17.55 -23.52 2.87
C SER A 898 -16.11 -23.00 2.67
N ARG A 899 -15.18 -23.90 2.35
CA ARG A 899 -13.79 -23.55 1.99
C ARG A 899 -13.76 -22.96 0.59
N GLU A 900 -12.97 -21.92 0.38
CA GLU A 900 -12.79 -21.29 -0.93
C GLU A 900 -11.79 -22.10 -1.78
N CYS A 901 -12.19 -22.42 -3.01
CA CYS A 901 -11.38 -23.20 -3.94
C CYS A 901 -10.32 -22.32 -4.63
N LEU A 902 -9.05 -22.69 -4.50
CA LEU A 902 -7.89 -21.96 -5.04
C LEU A 902 -7.45 -22.48 -6.42
N LEU A 903 -6.46 -21.81 -7.02
CA LEU A 903 -5.80 -22.21 -8.28
C LEU A 903 -6.78 -22.54 -9.41
N ASP A 904 -7.74 -21.64 -9.63
CA ASP A 904 -8.77 -21.73 -10.66
C ASP A 904 -9.63 -23.00 -10.64
N SER A 905 -9.92 -23.48 -9.44
CA SER A 905 -10.98 -24.47 -9.18
C SER A 905 -12.24 -23.84 -8.58
N VAL A 906 -13.34 -24.61 -8.56
CA VAL A 906 -14.69 -24.24 -8.11
C VAL A 906 -15.27 -25.42 -7.33
N CYS A 907 -15.95 -25.15 -6.22
CA CYS A 907 -16.57 -26.21 -5.42
C CYS A 907 -17.75 -26.85 -6.18
N ARG A 908 -17.59 -28.12 -6.56
CA ARG A 908 -18.59 -28.96 -7.23
C ARG A 908 -18.63 -30.30 -6.50
N ASN A 909 -19.83 -30.76 -6.09
CA ASN A 909 -20.00 -32.03 -5.38
C ASN A 909 -19.11 -32.16 -4.11
N ASN A 910 -18.88 -31.06 -3.38
CA ASN A 910 -17.95 -30.93 -2.25
C ASN A 910 -16.45 -31.11 -2.59
N ILE A 911 -16.05 -31.14 -3.87
CA ILE A 911 -14.65 -31.18 -4.30
C ILE A 911 -14.33 -29.93 -5.13
N CYS A 912 -13.12 -29.39 -5.01
CA CYS A 912 -12.64 -28.32 -5.87
C CYS A 912 -12.28 -28.85 -7.27
N GLU A 913 -13.21 -28.78 -8.22
CA GLU A 913 -13.02 -29.13 -9.63
C GLU A 913 -12.50 -27.93 -10.43
N CYS A 914 -11.66 -28.13 -11.46
CA CYS A 914 -11.16 -27.03 -12.28
C CYS A 914 -12.27 -26.27 -13.04
N LYS A 915 -12.11 -24.96 -13.25
CA LYS A 915 -13.02 -24.13 -14.05
C LYS A 915 -13.16 -24.66 -15.47
N GLU A 916 -14.32 -24.40 -16.08
CA GLU A 916 -14.57 -24.72 -17.49
C GLU A 916 -13.55 -24.03 -18.41
N GLY A 917 -12.97 -24.80 -19.33
CA GLY A 917 -11.84 -24.39 -20.16
C GLY A 917 -10.46 -24.76 -19.59
N LEU A 918 -10.37 -25.20 -18.33
CA LEU A 918 -9.13 -25.68 -17.71
C LEU A 918 -9.11 -27.21 -17.57
N TYR A 919 -7.93 -27.79 -17.63
CA TYR A 919 -7.67 -29.22 -17.53
C TYR A 919 -6.97 -29.56 -16.21
N THR A 920 -7.15 -30.78 -15.72
CA THR A 920 -6.58 -31.19 -14.43
C THR A 920 -5.19 -31.82 -14.61
N LEU A 921 -4.16 -31.16 -14.09
CA LEU A 921 -2.80 -31.70 -13.96
C LEU A 921 -2.60 -32.26 -12.54
N ARG A 922 -2.65 -33.58 -12.39
CA ARG A 922 -2.35 -34.27 -11.14
C ARG A 922 -0.88 -34.68 -11.08
N ILE A 923 -0.19 -34.30 -10.02
CA ILE A 923 1.19 -34.74 -9.70
C ILE A 923 1.17 -35.39 -8.32
N GLY A 924 1.40 -36.71 -8.27
CA GLY A 924 1.24 -37.51 -7.06
C GLY A 924 -0.16 -37.42 -6.46
N ASN A 925 -0.30 -36.77 -5.30
CA ASN A 925 -1.57 -36.53 -4.62
C ASN A 925 -2.09 -35.09 -4.75
N THR A 926 -1.45 -34.26 -5.58
CA THR A 926 -1.83 -32.86 -5.77
C THR A 926 -2.38 -32.61 -7.15
N TYR A 927 -3.30 -31.65 -7.27
CA TYR A 927 -4.00 -31.33 -8.52
C TYR A 927 -3.85 -29.83 -8.78
N ASN A 928 -3.63 -29.47 -10.04
CA ASN A 928 -3.47 -28.10 -10.51
C ASN A 928 -4.35 -27.91 -11.74
N CYS A 929 -4.92 -26.73 -11.92
CA CYS A 929 -5.68 -26.39 -13.12
C CYS A 929 -4.78 -25.71 -14.15
N VAL A 930 -4.81 -26.18 -15.40
CA VAL A 930 -3.96 -25.66 -16.49
C VAL A 930 -4.80 -25.28 -17.73
N PRO A 931 -4.48 -24.19 -18.44
CA PRO A 931 -5.31 -23.66 -19.53
C PRO A 931 -5.18 -24.40 -20.87
N GLY A 932 -4.22 -25.31 -21.00
CA GLY A 932 -4.07 -26.20 -22.16
C GLY A 932 -4.26 -27.65 -21.75
N ASN A 933 -4.82 -28.46 -22.65
CA ASN A 933 -4.93 -29.90 -22.45
C ASN A 933 -3.51 -30.52 -22.50
N PRO A 934 -3.04 -31.21 -21.45
CA PRO A 934 -1.71 -31.83 -21.47
C PRO A 934 -1.50 -32.82 -22.61
N ALA A 935 -2.58 -33.45 -23.11
CA ALA A 935 -2.50 -34.39 -24.23
C ALA A 935 -2.14 -33.70 -25.56
N ASP A 936 -2.44 -32.41 -25.72
CA ASP A 936 -2.06 -31.63 -26.91
C ASP A 936 -0.53 -31.41 -26.96
N ALA A 937 0.13 -31.42 -25.78
CA ALA A 937 1.58 -31.44 -25.63
C ALA A 937 2.17 -32.87 -25.58
N GLY A 938 1.36 -33.90 -25.85
CA GLY A 938 1.77 -35.31 -25.89
C GLY A 938 1.69 -36.08 -24.57
N PHE A 939 1.05 -35.53 -23.53
CA PHE A 939 0.97 -36.15 -22.20
C PHE A 939 -0.45 -36.55 -21.80
N GLY A 940 -0.74 -37.86 -21.75
CA GLY A 940 -2.02 -38.42 -21.27
C GLY A 940 -2.75 -39.23 -22.33
N ASP A 941 -4.01 -39.59 -22.05
CA ASP A 941 -4.89 -40.37 -22.94
C ASP A 941 -5.92 -39.51 -23.71
N GLY A 942 -5.97 -38.21 -23.42
CA GLY A 942 -6.93 -37.26 -23.99
C GLY A 942 -8.24 -37.12 -23.21
N HIS A 943 -8.44 -37.86 -22.11
CA HIS A 943 -9.69 -37.88 -21.35
C HIS A 943 -9.72 -36.91 -20.15
N GLY A 944 -9.21 -35.68 -20.34
CA GLY A 944 -9.47 -34.53 -19.46
C GLY A 944 -8.35 -34.12 -18.48
N GLY A 945 -7.18 -34.75 -18.54
CA GLY A 945 -6.06 -34.37 -17.69
C GLY A 945 -4.80 -35.22 -17.87
N LEU A 946 -3.80 -34.95 -17.02
CA LEU A 946 -2.56 -35.74 -16.91
C LEU A 946 -2.36 -36.17 -15.46
N VAL A 947 -1.96 -37.43 -15.27
CA VAL A 947 -1.54 -37.96 -13.97
C VAL A 947 -0.06 -38.33 -14.02
N ILE A 948 0.78 -37.53 -13.36
CA ILE A 948 2.20 -37.84 -13.13
C ILE A 948 2.33 -38.54 -11.78
N GLY A 949 2.53 -39.85 -11.80
CA GLY A 949 2.89 -40.61 -10.60
C GLY A 949 4.33 -40.32 -10.18
N LEU A 950 4.56 -40.01 -8.89
CA LEU A 950 5.92 -39.89 -8.32
C LEU A 950 6.53 -41.25 -7.92
N HIS A 951 5.79 -42.34 -8.15
CA HIS A 951 6.18 -43.73 -7.95
C HIS A 951 5.83 -44.54 -9.20
N SER A 952 6.51 -45.67 -9.43
CA SER A 952 6.21 -46.55 -10.56
C SER A 952 4.77 -47.08 -10.46
N ALA A 953 4.07 -47.04 -11.59
CA ALA A 953 2.68 -47.49 -11.69
C ALA A 953 2.60 -49.02 -11.85
N ASP A 954 2.99 -49.74 -10.80
CA ASP A 954 2.73 -51.18 -10.69
C ASP A 954 1.29 -51.41 -10.17
N ASP A 955 0.61 -52.37 -10.79
CA ASP A 955 -0.76 -52.86 -10.55
C ASP A 955 -1.92 -51.84 -10.52
N SER A 956 -2.70 -51.88 -11.60
CA SER A 956 -4.04 -51.31 -11.74
C SER A 956 -5.09 -52.02 -10.86
N SER A 957 -5.08 -51.73 -9.55
CA SER A 957 -6.13 -52.15 -8.63
C SER A 957 -6.75 -50.96 -7.87
N VAL A 958 -8.00 -50.62 -8.21
CA VAL A 958 -8.82 -49.70 -7.42
C VAL A 958 -9.34 -50.47 -6.20
N VAL A 959 -8.54 -50.50 -5.14
CA VAL A 959 -8.95 -51.03 -3.83
C VAL A 959 -9.60 -49.91 -3.03
N PRO A 960 -10.90 -50.01 -2.65
CA PRO A 960 -11.57 -48.98 -1.87
C PRO A 960 -10.93 -48.79 -0.49
N ILE A 961 -11.06 -47.56 0.05
CA ILE A 961 -10.53 -47.18 1.36
C ILE A 961 -11.15 -48.05 2.46
N PRO A 962 -10.35 -48.77 3.28
CA PRO A 962 -10.86 -49.45 4.47
C PRO A 962 -11.26 -48.45 5.55
N GLU A 963 -12.42 -48.65 6.17
CA GLU A 963 -12.83 -47.87 7.35
C GLU A 963 -11.94 -48.19 8.57
N PRO A 964 -11.69 -47.23 9.47
CA PRO A 964 -10.69 -47.39 10.54
C PRO A 964 -11.22 -48.22 11.72
N GLU A 965 -10.51 -49.29 12.08
CA GLU A 965 -10.80 -50.06 13.31
C GLU A 965 -10.46 -49.27 14.59
N GLU A 966 -11.36 -49.28 15.57
CA GLU A 966 -11.17 -48.57 16.84
C GLU A 966 -10.11 -49.22 17.74
N HIS A 967 -8.96 -48.56 17.93
CA HIS A 967 -7.97 -48.96 18.94
C HIS A 967 -8.46 -48.69 20.37
N ASN A 968 -9.25 -49.63 20.91
CA ASN A 968 -9.70 -49.59 22.29
C ASN A 968 -8.64 -50.12 23.29
N LYS A 969 -8.69 -49.59 24.51
CA LYS A 969 -7.61 -49.66 25.51
C LYS A 969 -7.39 -51.07 26.07
N GLN A 970 -6.13 -51.40 26.42
CA GLN A 970 -5.79 -51.73 27.82
C GLN A 970 -4.29 -51.69 28.14
N LEU A 971 -3.97 -51.31 29.39
CA LEU A 971 -2.62 -51.41 29.97
C LEU A 971 -2.36 -52.85 30.44
N GLY A 972 -1.14 -53.35 30.19
CA GLY A 972 -0.66 -54.61 30.77
C GLY A 972 0.86 -54.60 30.94
N ALA A 973 1.34 -54.48 32.17
CA ALA A 973 2.78 -54.44 32.47
C ALA A 973 3.16 -55.55 33.46
N LYS A 974 4.22 -56.33 33.16
CA LYS A 974 5.20 -56.97 34.07
C LYS A 974 6.28 -57.75 33.26
N PRO A 975 7.42 -58.20 33.85
CA PRO A 975 8.72 -58.07 33.19
C PRO A 975 9.58 -59.34 33.08
N GLY A 976 10.72 -59.21 32.39
CA GLY A 976 11.83 -60.17 32.29
C GLY A 976 12.56 -59.98 30.95
N SER A 977 13.88 -60.15 30.82
CA SER A 977 14.92 -60.49 31.80
C SER A 977 16.29 -59.96 31.34
N GLU A 978 17.25 -59.81 32.27
CA GLU A 978 18.61 -59.34 32.01
C GLU A 978 19.45 -60.32 31.17
N HIS A 979 20.43 -59.84 30.37
CA HIS A 979 21.77 -60.45 30.37
C HIS A 979 22.93 -59.58 29.83
N ARG A 980 23.87 -59.28 30.74
CA ARG A 980 25.34 -59.21 30.58
C ARG A 980 25.99 -58.37 29.46
N ASN A 981 26.43 -57.17 29.87
CA ASN A 981 27.84 -56.75 29.98
C ASN A 981 28.88 -57.32 28.96
N GLY A 982 29.29 -56.46 28.01
CA GLY A 982 30.65 -56.44 27.47
C GLY A 982 31.45 -55.26 28.06
N ARG A 983 32.75 -55.43 28.33
CA ARG A 983 33.64 -54.36 28.85
C ARG A 983 34.33 -53.61 27.68
N PRO A 984 34.71 -52.33 27.84
CA PRO A 984 35.22 -51.51 26.74
C PRO A 984 36.72 -51.71 26.48
N GLY A 985 37.13 -51.50 25.23
CA GLY A 985 38.51 -51.21 24.82
C GLY A 985 38.68 -49.72 24.51
N SER A 986 39.88 -49.18 24.72
CA SER A 986 40.17 -47.74 24.66
C SER A 986 40.40 -47.20 23.24
N LEU A 987 40.20 -45.89 23.07
CA LEU A 987 40.58 -45.15 21.87
C LEU A 987 42.11 -45.18 21.65
N PRO A 988 42.59 -45.11 20.39
CA PRO A 988 43.90 -44.59 20.06
C PRO A 988 43.86 -43.07 19.83
N GLU A 989 44.70 -42.33 20.54
CA GLU A 989 45.10 -40.95 20.18
C GLU A 989 46.52 -40.97 19.56
N ALA A 990 46.97 -39.81 19.06
CA ALA A 990 48.20 -39.54 18.30
C ALA A 990 48.14 -39.93 16.79
N GLU A 991 48.66 -39.13 15.86
CA GLU A 991 49.24 -37.76 15.96
C GLU A 991 49.13 -37.02 14.60
N LEU A 992 49.28 -35.69 14.59
CA LEU A 992 49.23 -34.89 13.35
C LEU A 992 50.59 -34.90 12.62
N GLU A 993 50.69 -35.59 11.48
CA GLU A 993 51.77 -35.33 10.50
C GLU A 993 51.39 -34.24 9.50
N HIS A 994 51.92 -33.03 9.70
CA HIS A 994 52.00 -32.02 8.64
C HIS A 994 53.09 -32.37 7.61
N LYS A 995 52.73 -32.55 6.32
CA LYS A 995 53.64 -32.34 5.17
C LYS A 995 52.90 -32.22 3.83
N GLY A 996 53.40 -31.32 2.98
CA GLY A 996 53.55 -31.61 1.55
C GLY A 996 52.42 -31.22 0.59
N THR A 997 52.12 -29.92 0.44
CA THR A 997 51.43 -29.41 -0.74
C THR A 997 52.28 -29.60 -2.00
N SER A 998 51.98 -30.63 -2.81
CA SER A 998 52.61 -30.86 -4.11
C SER A 998 51.85 -30.14 -5.24
N ILE A 999 52.18 -28.86 -5.46
CA ILE A 999 51.65 -28.11 -6.61
C ILE A 999 52.18 -28.75 -7.90
N SER A 1000 51.27 -29.27 -8.72
CA SER A 1000 51.63 -29.95 -9.97
C SER A 1000 52.13 -28.97 -11.04
N ILE A 1001 53.22 -29.34 -11.70
CA ILE A 1001 53.95 -28.53 -12.70
C ILE A 1001 53.08 -27.88 -13.81
N PRO A 1002 52.04 -28.52 -14.42
CA PRO A 1002 51.29 -27.89 -15.52
C PRO A 1002 50.62 -26.57 -15.14
N THR A 1003 50.19 -26.40 -13.88
CA THR A 1003 49.52 -25.17 -13.43
C THR A 1003 50.46 -23.96 -13.46
N LEU A 1004 51.76 -24.16 -13.18
CA LEU A 1004 52.75 -23.09 -13.18
C LEU A 1004 53.03 -22.55 -14.59
N ILE A 1005 53.01 -23.45 -15.59
CA ILE A 1005 53.23 -23.11 -17.01
C ILE A 1005 52.07 -22.25 -17.53
N LEU A 1006 50.83 -22.58 -17.14
CA LEU A 1006 49.63 -21.84 -17.55
C LEU A 1006 49.63 -20.41 -17.02
N VAL A 1007 50.01 -20.23 -15.74
CA VAL A 1007 50.12 -18.90 -15.10
C VAL A 1007 51.23 -18.07 -15.75
N LEU A 1008 52.40 -18.65 -16.01
CA LEU A 1008 53.50 -17.95 -16.69
C LEU A 1008 53.09 -17.46 -18.08
N LEU A 1009 52.44 -18.30 -18.89
CA LEU A 1009 51.91 -17.90 -20.21
C LEU A 1009 50.90 -16.74 -20.10
N PHE A 1010 49.99 -16.78 -19.13
CA PHE A 1010 49.04 -15.68 -18.89
C PHE A 1010 49.74 -14.38 -18.49
N THR A 1011 50.72 -14.42 -17.59
CA THR A 1011 51.45 -13.21 -17.18
C THR A 1011 52.27 -12.60 -18.32
N VAL A 1012 52.88 -13.41 -19.19
CA VAL A 1012 53.61 -12.92 -20.37
C VAL A 1012 52.64 -12.29 -21.38
N LEU A 1013 51.44 -12.86 -21.56
CA LEU A 1013 50.43 -12.27 -22.45
C LEU A 1013 49.94 -10.90 -21.96
N ILE A 1014 49.74 -10.74 -20.64
CA ILE A 1014 49.31 -9.49 -20.00
C ILE A 1014 50.40 -8.41 -20.03
N VAL A 1015 51.69 -8.78 -20.16
CA VAL A 1015 52.82 -7.84 -20.28
C VAL A 1015 53.14 -7.47 -21.74
N LEU A 1016 52.53 -8.17 -22.70
CA LEU A 1016 52.63 -7.89 -24.15
C LEU A 1016 51.42 -7.14 -24.73
N LEU A 1017 50.38 -6.92 -23.92
CA LEU A 1017 49.17 -6.15 -24.22
C LEU A 1017 49.26 -4.72 -23.67
#